data_AF-A0A7C4NMK4-F1
#
_entry.id   AF-A0A7C4NMK4-F1
#
_cell.length_a   1.000
_cell.length_b   1.000
_cell.length_c   1.000
_cell.angle_alpha   90.00
_cell.angle_beta   90.00
_cell.angle_gamma   90.00
#
_symmetry.space_group_name_H-M   'P 1'
#
loop_
_entity.id
_entity.type
_entity.pdbx_description
1 polymer ?
#
loop_
_entity_poly.entity_id
_entity_poly.type
_entity_poly.pdbx_seq_one_letter_code
_entity_poly.pdbx_strand_id
1 'polypeptide(L)'
;MELDLEGLPKLIAQGLSEKGVTRFTPPQQEALAKGLLNGTNIVVVAPTASGKTLIGEIALVNAYLNNKKGIYTTPLKALAYEKYEDFKFWGKYGVKVGISVGDYIVTQEEVESLEVFDIIIATYERLDSILRKRPKWINKVGVIVIDELHMLGDEGRGHIVEMIAIRAKLLGIQVVGLSATIGNPEEIATWLNAKLVKSDWRPVKLYEVPTYKSGRSWIVVLPRELSSMGTPTTIQVDDLTEYWILKAINEGFNVLEFKYSRKAVEELAYTYAPIVCKDLPKENKDELNLLLKKLKDDLHDFEYEKLYPLIRCGVSYHHAGLSYNARRFIEYAFRDRLIRYLAATPTLAMGVNLPARVVIVNAKYFSSGSTRRISVLEYKQLSGRAGRPQYDPHGIVVVAKDATRLSEPKAYIDGIPEGIESTLLGENALRRHVLSVIASGEALTFKKLVEFFNASFGAIRMSKNIIEEKIRETTLLLEELAMIKSVKKDNFYNTAFNPTNLGLVTSWLYVDPITSFTIIAGLVNKDRAPELYYLSLIGMTPDFGDIHINRNVYEWFEDYVLDLEVDGEVPPQNLQQYIRNPDIDWLRGCVIGLILRDWIEEIPERTIVERYGIELGDLTVIRDTAEWLLYAAHIITKTTTLENHSKNLEILLERVRHGVKEDALEIVNLRYIGRVRARILLQHGIRSAKDIIANQNLVVSLLGEGWGKRIIDEAAKTLSA
;
A
#
# COMPACT_ATOMS: atom_id res chain seq x y z
N MET A 1 17.23 -21.84 29.54
CA MET A 1 16.90 -23.13 28.92
C MET A 1 16.67 -22.81 27.45
N GLU A 2 17.65 -23.11 26.60
CA GLU A 2 17.49 -22.91 25.15
C GLU A 2 16.37 -23.83 24.68
N LEU A 3 15.24 -23.26 24.24
CA LEU A 3 14.18 -24.03 23.61
C LEU A 3 14.71 -24.50 22.25
N ASP A 4 15.07 -25.78 22.19
CA ASP A 4 15.41 -26.47 20.95
C ASP A 4 14.11 -26.90 20.23
N LEU A 5 14.23 -27.25 18.94
CA LEU A 5 13.10 -27.67 18.10
C LEU A 5 12.34 -28.88 18.67
N GLU A 6 12.95 -29.63 19.60
CA GLU A 6 12.38 -30.80 20.28
C GLU A 6 11.08 -30.51 21.04
N GLY A 7 10.86 -29.27 21.48
CA GLY A 7 9.63 -28.86 22.18
C GLY A 7 8.42 -28.59 21.27
N LEU A 8 8.59 -28.68 19.94
CA LEU A 8 7.55 -28.36 18.97
C LEU A 8 6.83 -29.61 18.47
N PRO A 9 5.59 -29.47 17.98
CA PRO A 9 4.95 -30.53 17.21
C PRO A 9 5.87 -31.03 16.08
N LYS A 10 5.96 -32.37 15.93
CA LYS A 10 6.93 -33.03 15.05
C LYS A 10 6.98 -32.44 13.63
N LEU A 11 5.81 -32.15 13.04
CA LEU A 11 5.70 -31.56 11.71
C LEU A 11 6.33 -30.16 11.65
N ILE A 12 6.11 -29.33 12.68
CA ILE A 12 6.72 -28.00 12.77
C ILE A 12 8.23 -28.13 12.93
N ALA A 13 8.70 -28.97 13.87
CA ALA A 13 10.13 -29.17 14.10
C ALA A 13 10.87 -29.61 12.82
N GLN A 14 10.32 -30.60 12.11
CA GLN A 14 10.88 -31.10 10.84
C GLN A 14 10.88 -30.03 9.76
N GLY A 15 9.74 -29.34 9.56
CA GLY A 15 9.63 -28.28 8.56
C GLY A 15 10.60 -27.13 8.80
N LEU A 16 10.76 -26.70 10.05
CA LEU A 16 11.70 -25.65 10.40
C LEU A 16 13.16 -26.06 10.19
N SER A 17 13.52 -27.30 10.56
CA SER A 17 14.86 -27.84 10.30
C SER A 17 15.17 -27.86 8.80
N GLU A 18 14.22 -28.30 7.97
CA GLU A 18 14.37 -28.30 6.51
C GLU A 18 14.41 -26.88 5.89
N LYS A 19 13.83 -25.87 6.56
CA LYS A 19 14.03 -24.45 6.21
C LYS A 19 15.39 -23.89 6.64
N GLY A 20 16.23 -24.69 7.29
CA GLY A 20 17.54 -24.27 7.81
C GLY A 20 17.47 -23.51 9.13
N VAL A 21 16.34 -23.57 9.85
CA VAL A 21 16.25 -23.00 11.21
C VAL A 21 16.95 -23.95 12.17
N THR A 22 18.10 -23.52 12.68
CA THR A 22 18.90 -24.29 13.65
C THR A 22 18.73 -23.80 15.09
N ARG A 23 18.32 -22.54 15.27
CA ARG A 23 18.07 -21.94 16.58
C ARG A 23 17.03 -20.82 16.48
N PHE A 24 16.26 -20.65 17.54
CA PHE A 24 15.34 -19.52 17.67
C PHE A 24 16.05 -18.26 18.13
N THR A 25 15.63 -17.12 17.61
CA THR A 25 16.01 -15.80 18.13
C THR A 25 15.34 -15.56 19.49
N PRO A 26 15.87 -14.66 20.34
CA PRO A 26 15.26 -14.35 21.63
C PRO A 26 13.75 -14.04 21.59
N PRO A 27 13.23 -13.18 20.67
CA PRO A 27 11.78 -12.94 20.61
C PRO A 27 10.99 -14.19 20.17
N GLN A 28 11.56 -15.09 19.37
CA GLN A 28 10.91 -16.34 18.97
C GLN A 28 10.78 -17.30 20.16
N GLN A 29 11.84 -17.47 20.95
CA GLN A 29 11.82 -18.29 22.16
C GLN A 29 10.82 -17.76 23.18
N GLU A 30 10.81 -16.45 23.39
CA GLU A 30 9.91 -15.80 24.35
C GLU A 30 8.43 -15.95 23.93
N ALA A 31 8.12 -15.83 22.64
CA ALA A 31 6.77 -16.04 22.13
C ALA A 31 6.28 -17.47 22.36
N LEU A 32 7.11 -18.47 22.08
CA LEU A 32 6.81 -19.88 22.36
C LEU A 32 6.56 -20.11 23.85
N ALA A 33 7.44 -19.60 24.72
CA ALA A 33 7.31 -19.73 26.17
C ALA A 33 6.05 -19.03 26.72
N LYS A 34 5.56 -17.98 26.05
CA LYS A 34 4.32 -17.26 26.42
C LYS A 34 3.04 -17.95 25.92
N GLY A 35 3.15 -19.14 25.34
CA GLY A 35 2.01 -19.98 25.00
C GLY A 35 1.48 -19.76 23.59
N LEU A 36 2.33 -19.38 22.63
CA LEU A 36 1.97 -19.25 21.21
C LEU A 36 1.18 -20.47 20.68
N LEU A 37 1.62 -21.68 21.04
CA LEU A 37 0.99 -22.93 20.60
C LEU A 37 -0.30 -23.29 21.35
N ASN A 38 -0.58 -22.62 22.47
CA ASN A 38 -1.73 -22.89 23.34
C ASN A 38 -2.94 -22.01 23.01
N GLY A 39 -2.92 -21.29 21.88
CA GLY A 39 -3.99 -20.35 21.50
C GLY A 39 -3.93 -19.00 22.23
N THR A 40 -2.90 -18.72 23.03
CA THR A 40 -2.73 -17.44 23.71
C THR A 40 -2.49 -16.32 22.69
N ASN A 41 -3.19 -15.19 22.81
CA ASN A 41 -2.91 -14.02 21.99
C ASN A 41 -1.50 -13.50 22.29
N ILE A 42 -0.71 -13.21 21.26
CA ILE A 42 0.67 -12.73 21.41
C ILE A 42 0.83 -11.43 20.63
N VAL A 43 1.47 -10.42 21.24
CA VAL A 43 1.94 -9.22 20.54
C VAL A 43 3.45 -9.21 20.62
N VAL A 44 4.13 -9.22 19.47
CA VAL A 44 5.57 -9.20 19.35
C VAL A 44 6.02 -7.82 18.88
N VAL A 45 6.85 -7.17 19.66
CA VAL A 45 7.43 -5.86 19.38
C VAL A 45 8.94 -6.01 19.35
N ALA A 46 9.49 -6.03 18.13
CA ALA A 46 10.92 -6.17 17.92
C ALA A 46 11.36 -5.47 16.61
N PRO A 47 12.64 -5.09 16.49
CA PRO A 47 13.18 -4.52 15.27
C PRO A 47 12.88 -5.32 13.99
N THR A 48 12.96 -4.64 12.85
CA THR A 48 12.96 -5.31 11.54
C THR A 48 14.17 -6.25 11.45
N ALA A 49 14.00 -7.41 10.80
CA ALA A 49 14.98 -8.50 10.74
C ALA A 49 15.19 -9.36 12.01
N SER A 50 14.42 -9.16 13.09
CA SER A 50 14.48 -10.04 14.28
C SER A 50 13.82 -11.42 14.10
N GLY A 51 13.32 -11.72 12.90
CA GLY A 51 12.68 -13.01 12.55
C GLY A 51 11.23 -13.14 13.03
N LYS A 52 10.49 -12.02 13.19
CA LYS A 52 9.10 -12.00 13.67
C LYS A 52 8.15 -12.88 12.84
N THR A 53 8.31 -12.90 11.52
CA THR A 53 7.47 -13.69 10.59
C THR A 53 7.40 -15.17 10.97
N LEU A 54 8.51 -15.75 11.45
CA LEU A 54 8.56 -17.16 11.86
C LEU A 54 7.60 -17.48 13.02
N ILE A 55 7.36 -16.51 13.92
CA ILE A 55 6.41 -16.65 15.03
C ILE A 55 4.99 -16.80 14.47
N GLY A 56 4.62 -15.97 13.50
CA GLY A 56 3.34 -16.06 12.79
C GLY A 56 3.20 -17.38 12.02
N GLU A 57 4.25 -17.78 11.30
CA GLU A 57 4.29 -19.04 10.55
C GLU A 57 4.05 -20.26 11.45
N ILE A 58 4.73 -20.34 12.60
CA ILE A 58 4.53 -21.41 13.58
C ILE A 58 3.08 -21.46 14.07
N ALA A 59 2.48 -20.29 14.35
CA ALA A 59 1.09 -20.21 14.82
C ALA A 59 0.09 -20.72 13.75
N LEU A 60 0.31 -20.37 12.48
CA LEU A 60 -0.53 -20.81 11.36
C LEU A 60 -0.47 -22.33 11.17
N VAL A 61 0.73 -22.91 11.18
CA VAL A 61 0.91 -24.36 11.03
C VAL A 61 0.34 -25.09 12.25
N ASN A 62 0.48 -24.52 13.45
CA ASN A 62 -0.16 -25.06 14.64
C ASN A 62 -1.69 -25.06 14.53
N ALA A 63 -2.31 -24.03 13.95
CA ALA A 63 -3.75 -24.03 13.70
C ALA A 63 -4.15 -25.17 12.75
N TYR A 64 -3.40 -25.39 11.66
CA TYR A 64 -3.61 -26.52 10.77
C TYR A 64 -3.54 -27.88 11.50
N LEU A 65 -2.53 -28.08 12.35
CA LEU A 65 -2.39 -29.30 13.16
C LEU A 65 -3.58 -29.54 14.10
N ASN A 66 -4.28 -28.47 14.50
CA ASN A 66 -5.48 -28.52 15.32
C ASN A 66 -6.78 -28.54 14.50
N ASN A 67 -6.72 -28.88 13.21
CA ASN A 67 -7.86 -28.89 12.27
C ASN A 67 -8.58 -27.53 12.16
N LYS A 68 -7.81 -26.44 12.29
CA LYS A 68 -8.28 -25.06 12.14
C LYS A 68 -7.57 -24.38 10.97
N LYS A 69 -8.17 -23.29 10.50
CA LYS A 69 -7.58 -22.42 9.47
C LYS A 69 -6.73 -21.33 10.10
N GLY A 70 -5.66 -20.95 9.42
CA GLY A 70 -4.86 -19.78 9.77
C GLY A 70 -4.99 -18.68 8.71
N ILE A 71 -5.03 -17.42 9.14
CA ILE A 71 -5.01 -16.27 8.24
C ILE A 71 -3.76 -15.43 8.52
N TYR A 72 -3.01 -15.09 7.49
CA TYR A 72 -1.92 -14.11 7.56
C TYR A 72 -2.35 -12.85 6.82
N THR A 73 -2.32 -11.70 7.50
CA THR A 73 -2.63 -10.41 6.88
C THR A 73 -1.46 -9.45 6.96
N THR A 74 -1.24 -8.70 5.87
CA THR A 74 -0.09 -7.78 5.70
C THR A 74 -0.50 -6.55 4.90
N PRO A 75 0.16 -5.38 5.01
CA PRO A 75 -0.31 -4.16 4.36
C PRO A 75 -0.22 -4.16 2.83
N LEU A 76 0.73 -4.88 2.21
CA LEU A 76 1.01 -4.72 0.77
C LEU A 76 0.81 -6.01 -0.01
N LYS A 77 0.27 -5.87 -1.24
CA LYS A 77 0.14 -6.99 -2.20
C LYS A 77 1.50 -7.68 -2.43
N ALA A 78 2.58 -6.92 -2.55
CA ALA A 78 3.94 -7.46 -2.74
C ALA A 78 4.41 -8.33 -1.55
N LEU A 79 4.17 -7.88 -0.32
CA LEU A 79 4.48 -8.67 0.88
C LEU A 79 3.63 -9.94 0.97
N ALA A 80 2.34 -9.84 0.63
CA ALA A 80 1.46 -10.99 0.61
C ALA A 80 1.93 -12.06 -0.39
N TYR A 81 2.37 -11.65 -1.59
CA TYR A 81 2.99 -12.57 -2.56
C TYR A 81 4.30 -13.17 -2.05
N GLU A 82 5.18 -12.38 -1.42
CA GLU A 82 6.41 -12.87 -0.81
C GLU A 82 6.11 -13.99 0.21
N LYS A 83 5.17 -13.72 1.14
CA LYS A 83 4.79 -14.70 2.17
C LYS A 83 4.08 -15.91 1.60
N TYR A 84 3.34 -15.74 0.51
CA TYR A 84 2.70 -16.85 -0.20
C TYR A 84 3.72 -17.81 -0.78
N GLU A 85 4.73 -17.30 -1.49
CA GLU A 85 5.82 -18.14 -1.99
C GLU A 85 6.61 -18.79 -0.83
N ASP A 86 6.88 -18.05 0.26
CA ASP A 86 7.57 -18.59 1.44
C ASP A 86 6.79 -19.73 2.12
N PHE A 87 5.45 -19.62 2.20
CA PHE A 87 4.58 -20.56 2.91
C PHE A 87 4.17 -21.76 2.06
N LYS A 88 4.24 -21.67 0.72
CA LYS A 88 4.06 -22.84 -0.17
C LYS A 88 4.94 -24.03 0.20
N PHE A 89 6.08 -23.78 0.83
CA PHE A 89 6.93 -24.81 1.42
C PHE A 89 6.15 -25.85 2.24
N TRP A 90 5.13 -25.43 3.00
CA TRP A 90 4.33 -26.33 3.84
C TRP A 90 3.41 -27.27 3.05
N GLY A 91 3.22 -27.03 1.75
CA GLY A 91 2.47 -27.92 0.86
C GLY A 91 3.02 -29.34 0.83
N LYS A 92 4.33 -29.53 1.05
CA LYS A 92 4.94 -30.88 1.16
C LYS A 92 4.49 -31.66 2.39
N TYR A 93 3.95 -30.98 3.41
CA TYR A 93 3.34 -31.58 4.59
C TYR A 93 1.80 -31.59 4.52
N GLY A 94 1.23 -31.36 3.33
CA GLY A 94 -0.21 -31.41 3.07
C GLY A 94 -0.95 -30.10 3.32
N VAL A 95 -0.28 -29.03 3.76
CA VAL A 95 -0.92 -27.74 4.04
C VAL A 95 -1.31 -27.04 2.73
N LYS A 96 -2.60 -26.77 2.54
CA LYS A 96 -3.08 -26.01 1.38
C LYS A 96 -2.98 -24.51 1.66
N VAL A 97 -2.07 -23.84 0.97
CA VAL A 97 -1.87 -22.39 1.10
C VAL A 97 -2.55 -21.66 -0.05
N GLY A 98 -3.42 -20.72 0.28
CA GLY A 98 -4.11 -19.83 -0.67
C GLY A 98 -3.72 -18.38 -0.46
N ILE A 99 -3.87 -17.58 -1.51
CA ILE A 99 -3.66 -16.13 -1.48
C ILE A 99 -4.92 -15.44 -2.01
N SER A 100 -5.37 -14.40 -1.32
CA SER A 100 -6.40 -13.48 -1.79
C SER A 100 -5.83 -12.07 -1.70
N VAL A 101 -5.36 -11.58 -2.85
CA VAL A 101 -4.84 -10.23 -3.02
C VAL A 101 -5.47 -9.69 -4.29
N GLY A 102 -6.06 -8.51 -4.22
CA GLY A 102 -6.85 -8.01 -5.33
C GLY A 102 -7.52 -6.70 -4.98
N ASP A 103 -8.54 -6.35 -5.75
CA ASP A 103 -9.33 -5.15 -5.52
C ASP A 103 -10.18 -5.29 -4.27
N TYR A 104 -10.75 -4.18 -3.83
CA TYR A 104 -11.59 -4.17 -2.64
C TYR A 104 -12.81 -5.09 -2.76
N ILE A 105 -13.30 -5.30 -3.99
CA ILE A 105 -14.50 -6.07 -4.29
C ILE A 105 -14.16 -7.55 -4.32
N VAL A 106 -14.83 -8.31 -3.45
CA VAL A 106 -14.77 -9.77 -3.44
C VAL A 106 -16.12 -10.29 -3.92
N THR A 107 -16.14 -11.30 -4.77
CA THR A 107 -17.36 -12.04 -5.14
C THR A 107 -17.69 -13.11 -4.10
N GLN A 108 -18.92 -13.61 -4.10
CA GLN A 108 -19.30 -14.70 -3.19
C GLN A 108 -18.54 -15.99 -3.53
N GLU A 109 -18.35 -16.26 -4.81
CA GLU A 109 -17.59 -17.42 -5.30
C GLU A 109 -16.14 -17.38 -4.84
N GLU A 110 -15.46 -16.23 -4.93
CA GLU A 110 -14.10 -16.07 -4.41
C GLU A 110 -14.04 -16.35 -2.91
N VAL A 111 -14.99 -15.84 -2.11
CA VAL A 111 -15.04 -16.12 -0.66
C VAL A 111 -15.22 -17.61 -0.38
N GLU A 112 -16.08 -18.29 -1.12
CA GLU A 112 -16.35 -19.72 -0.95
C GLU A 112 -15.17 -20.58 -1.40
N SER A 113 -14.49 -20.19 -2.48
CA SER A 113 -13.28 -20.86 -2.96
C SER A 113 -12.18 -20.92 -1.91
N LEU A 114 -12.13 -19.95 -0.99
CA LEU A 114 -11.13 -19.92 0.09
C LEU A 114 -11.33 -21.02 1.13
N GLU A 115 -12.51 -21.67 1.18
CA GLU A 115 -12.80 -22.74 2.14
C GLU A 115 -11.84 -23.93 2.01
N VAL A 116 -11.29 -24.18 0.82
CA VAL A 116 -10.41 -25.33 0.57
C VAL A 116 -9.00 -25.17 1.17
N PHE A 117 -8.59 -23.94 1.52
CA PHE A 117 -7.25 -23.65 2.02
C PHE A 117 -7.16 -23.71 3.55
N ASP A 118 -6.04 -24.21 4.05
CA ASP A 118 -5.73 -24.29 5.47
C ASP A 118 -5.08 -22.99 5.97
N ILE A 119 -4.25 -22.38 5.13
CA ILE A 119 -3.63 -21.07 5.37
C ILE A 119 -4.06 -20.12 4.26
N ILE A 120 -4.60 -18.96 4.64
CA ILE A 120 -5.02 -17.90 3.71
C ILE A 120 -4.15 -16.66 3.95
N ILE A 121 -3.51 -16.16 2.90
CA ILE A 121 -2.72 -14.93 2.93
C ILE A 121 -3.51 -13.82 2.24
N ALA A 122 -3.67 -12.68 2.89
CA ALA A 122 -4.43 -11.55 2.36
C ALA A 122 -3.81 -10.19 2.71
N THR A 123 -4.21 -9.14 1.99
CA THR A 123 -3.99 -7.77 2.47
C THR A 123 -5.05 -7.38 3.50
N TYR A 124 -4.81 -6.32 4.29
CA TYR A 124 -5.77 -5.83 5.27
C TYR A 124 -7.15 -5.55 4.67
N GLU A 125 -7.18 -4.79 3.58
CA GLU A 125 -8.39 -4.39 2.87
C GLU A 125 -9.15 -5.62 2.35
N ARG A 126 -8.41 -6.58 1.80
CA ARG A 126 -8.99 -7.80 1.23
C ARG A 126 -9.57 -8.68 2.33
N LEU A 127 -8.87 -8.83 3.46
CA LEU A 127 -9.39 -9.56 4.61
C LEU A 127 -10.64 -8.88 5.20
N ASP A 128 -10.63 -7.56 5.37
CA ASP A 128 -11.81 -6.83 5.86
C ASP A 128 -13.02 -7.04 4.94
N SER A 129 -12.82 -6.94 3.62
CA SER A 129 -13.87 -7.19 2.63
C SER A 129 -14.42 -8.62 2.67
N ILE A 130 -13.55 -9.64 2.82
CA ILE A 130 -13.97 -11.03 3.04
C ILE A 130 -14.80 -11.15 4.32
N LEU A 131 -14.36 -10.56 5.42
CA LEU A 131 -15.04 -10.64 6.73
C LEU A 131 -16.43 -10.00 6.69
N ARG A 132 -16.62 -8.91 5.94
CA ARG A 132 -17.93 -8.25 5.75
C ARG A 132 -18.99 -9.18 5.16
N LYS A 133 -18.59 -10.18 4.36
CA LYS A 133 -19.52 -11.18 3.77
C LYS A 133 -19.83 -12.35 4.68
N ARG A 134 -19.19 -12.45 5.86
CA ARG A 134 -19.39 -13.52 6.85
C ARG A 134 -19.28 -14.93 6.26
N PRO A 135 -18.11 -15.31 5.73
CA PRO A 135 -17.88 -16.65 5.22
C PRO A 135 -18.27 -17.72 6.24
N LYS A 136 -18.93 -18.79 5.80
CA LYS A 136 -19.29 -19.93 6.67
C LYS A 136 -18.06 -20.55 7.36
N TRP A 137 -16.93 -20.54 6.67
CA TRP A 137 -15.66 -21.08 7.17
C TRP A 137 -14.98 -20.20 8.23
N ILE A 138 -15.47 -19.00 8.54
CA ILE A 138 -14.89 -18.15 9.60
C ILE A 138 -14.85 -18.86 10.95
N ASN A 139 -15.85 -19.70 11.26
CA ASN A 139 -15.93 -20.48 12.49
C ASN A 139 -14.85 -21.59 12.57
N LYS A 140 -14.19 -21.89 11.45
CA LYS A 140 -13.07 -22.84 11.37
C LYS A 140 -11.72 -22.15 11.55
N VAL A 141 -11.66 -20.82 11.60
CA VAL A 141 -10.41 -20.08 11.79
C VAL A 141 -9.97 -20.18 13.26
N GLY A 142 -8.71 -20.56 13.47
CA GLY A 142 -8.10 -20.68 14.80
C GLY A 142 -7.19 -19.51 15.13
N VAL A 143 -6.56 -18.89 14.12
CA VAL A 143 -5.60 -17.81 14.32
C VAL A 143 -5.63 -16.79 13.18
N ILE A 144 -5.47 -15.51 13.52
CA ILE A 144 -5.16 -14.41 12.60
C ILE A 144 -3.82 -13.80 13.00
N VAL A 145 -2.85 -13.87 12.09
CA VAL A 145 -1.55 -13.19 12.20
C VAL A 145 -1.68 -11.82 11.55
N ILE A 146 -1.49 -10.76 12.33
CA ILE A 146 -1.49 -9.37 11.85
C ILE A 146 -0.03 -8.91 11.76
N ASP A 147 0.52 -8.92 10.55
CA ASP A 147 1.89 -8.49 10.28
C ASP A 147 1.98 -6.99 10.07
N GLU A 148 3.02 -6.35 10.57
CA GLU A 148 3.14 -4.89 10.66
C GLU A 148 1.98 -4.25 11.46
N LEU A 149 1.67 -4.80 12.65
CA LEU A 149 0.63 -4.31 13.55
C LEU A 149 0.81 -2.83 13.94
N HIS A 150 2.02 -2.28 13.86
CA HIS A 150 2.26 -0.85 14.07
C HIS A 150 1.48 0.05 13.08
N MET A 151 1.04 -0.51 11.94
CA MET A 151 0.12 0.15 10.99
C MET A 151 -1.24 0.49 11.60
N LEU A 152 -1.56 0.00 12.81
CA LEU A 152 -2.72 0.44 13.59
C LEU A 152 -2.79 1.97 13.74
N GLY A 153 -1.64 2.65 13.78
CA GLY A 153 -1.54 4.12 13.86
C GLY A 153 -1.53 4.84 12.53
N ASP A 154 -1.64 4.12 11.41
CA ASP A 154 -1.67 4.72 10.07
C ASP A 154 -3.02 5.41 9.81
N GLU A 155 -2.97 6.65 9.29
CA GLU A 155 -4.17 7.45 9.01
C GLU A 155 -5.08 6.79 7.96
N GLY A 156 -4.50 6.11 6.97
CA GLY A 156 -5.26 5.52 5.85
C GLY A 156 -5.75 4.10 6.10
N ARG A 157 -5.02 3.29 6.87
CA ARG A 157 -5.28 1.84 7.03
C ARG A 157 -5.43 1.38 8.48
N GLY A 158 -5.08 2.20 9.47
CA GLY A 158 -5.12 1.83 10.88
C GLY A 158 -6.50 1.35 11.33
N HIS A 159 -7.55 2.05 10.89
CA HIS A 159 -8.94 1.68 11.15
C HIS A 159 -9.33 0.30 10.59
N ILE A 160 -8.65 -0.21 9.55
CA ILE A 160 -8.91 -1.53 8.96
C ILE A 160 -8.25 -2.61 9.84
N VAL A 161 -7.00 -2.39 10.24
CA VAL A 161 -6.27 -3.27 11.16
C VAL A 161 -7.04 -3.44 12.47
N GLU A 162 -7.55 -2.34 13.00
CA GLU A 162 -8.36 -2.33 14.22
C GLU A 162 -9.65 -3.14 14.07
N MET A 163 -10.36 -3.02 12.95
CA MET A 163 -11.58 -3.79 12.66
C MET A 163 -11.32 -5.29 12.55
N ILE A 164 -10.24 -5.70 11.89
CA ILE A 164 -9.82 -7.11 11.82
C ILE A 164 -9.59 -7.66 13.25
N ALA A 165 -8.88 -6.90 14.09
CA ALA A 165 -8.60 -7.28 15.46
C ALA A 165 -9.86 -7.35 16.35
N ILE A 166 -10.79 -6.39 16.23
CA ILE A 166 -12.07 -6.41 16.94
C ILE A 166 -12.85 -7.67 16.59
N ARG A 167 -12.99 -7.99 15.28
CA ARG A 167 -13.71 -9.19 14.84
C ARG A 167 -13.05 -10.46 15.36
N ALA A 168 -11.72 -10.56 15.28
CA ALA A 168 -10.98 -11.70 15.82
C ALA A 168 -11.26 -11.89 17.32
N LYS A 169 -11.21 -10.80 18.09
CA LYS A 169 -11.48 -10.80 19.54
C LYS A 169 -12.91 -11.22 19.87
N LEU A 170 -13.91 -10.68 19.17
CA LEU A 170 -15.32 -11.02 19.39
C LEU A 170 -15.65 -12.47 18.99
N LEU A 171 -14.92 -13.05 18.03
CA LEU A 171 -15.05 -14.44 17.63
C LEU A 171 -14.21 -15.42 18.46
N GLY A 172 -13.38 -14.93 19.40
CA GLY A 172 -12.47 -15.77 20.18
C GLY A 172 -11.36 -16.41 19.36
N ILE A 173 -10.99 -15.80 18.22
CA ILE A 173 -9.89 -16.25 17.36
C ILE A 173 -8.57 -15.77 17.97
N GLN A 174 -7.53 -16.62 17.97
CA GLN A 174 -6.20 -16.23 18.43
C GLN A 174 -5.64 -15.09 17.56
N VAL A 175 -5.11 -14.06 18.18
CA VAL A 175 -4.43 -12.95 17.50
C VAL A 175 -2.93 -13.02 17.76
N VAL A 176 -2.14 -13.04 16.68
CA VAL A 176 -0.68 -12.90 16.72
C VAL A 176 -0.29 -11.62 16.01
N GLY A 177 0.00 -10.57 16.77
CA GLY A 177 0.42 -9.27 16.27
C GLY A 177 1.93 -9.17 16.13
N LEU A 178 2.45 -8.89 14.93
CA LEU A 178 3.87 -8.70 14.67
C LEU A 178 4.14 -7.23 14.38
N SER A 179 4.95 -6.57 15.20
CA SER A 179 5.15 -5.13 15.13
C SER A 179 6.63 -4.75 15.16
N ALA A 180 6.98 -3.66 14.48
CA ALA A 180 8.18 -2.89 14.76
C ALA A 180 8.06 -2.22 16.15
N THR A 181 9.15 -1.59 16.61
CA THR A 181 9.18 -0.87 17.89
C THR A 181 8.15 0.27 17.90
N ILE A 182 7.35 0.35 18.96
CA ILE A 182 6.23 1.31 19.15
C ILE A 182 6.24 1.83 20.60
N GLY A 183 5.60 2.98 20.85
CA GLY A 183 5.67 3.68 22.15
C GLY A 183 4.81 3.11 23.28
N ASN A 184 3.66 2.52 22.96
CA ASN A 184 2.68 2.01 23.92
C ASN A 184 2.28 0.53 23.69
N PRO A 185 3.25 -0.40 23.54
CA PRO A 185 2.95 -1.80 23.22
C PRO A 185 2.14 -2.51 24.33
N GLU A 186 2.25 -2.06 25.58
CA GLU A 186 1.51 -2.58 26.71
C GLU A 186 0.00 -2.28 26.60
N GLU A 187 -0.38 -1.12 26.06
CA GLU A 187 -1.79 -0.76 25.81
C GLU A 187 -2.40 -1.70 24.75
N ILE A 188 -1.68 -1.92 23.64
CA ILE A 188 -2.13 -2.80 22.55
C ILE A 188 -2.24 -4.25 23.05
N ALA A 189 -1.25 -4.72 23.80
CA ALA A 189 -1.29 -6.07 24.37
C ALA A 189 -2.47 -6.24 25.34
N THR A 190 -2.72 -5.25 26.20
CA THR A 190 -3.87 -5.25 27.13
C THR A 190 -5.19 -5.29 26.36
N TRP A 191 -5.33 -4.45 25.33
CA TRP A 191 -6.52 -4.40 24.48
C TRP A 191 -6.85 -5.72 23.81
N LEU A 192 -5.84 -6.39 23.25
CA LEU A 192 -5.96 -7.69 22.60
C LEU A 192 -6.03 -8.86 23.59
N ASN A 193 -5.96 -8.60 24.90
CA ASN A 193 -5.79 -9.64 25.93
C ASN A 193 -4.63 -10.59 25.60
N ALA A 194 -3.51 -10.00 25.19
CA ALA A 194 -2.34 -10.68 24.67
C ALA A 194 -1.16 -10.63 25.63
N LYS A 195 -0.29 -11.63 25.55
CA LYS A 195 1.04 -11.57 26.17
C LYS A 195 1.98 -10.77 25.26
N LEU A 196 2.60 -9.74 25.83
CA LEU A 196 3.58 -8.91 25.12
C LEU A 196 4.95 -9.58 25.11
N VAL A 197 5.56 -9.74 23.95
CA VAL A 197 6.98 -10.08 23.73
C VAL A 197 7.68 -8.82 23.25
N LYS A 198 8.61 -8.28 24.03
CA LYS A 198 9.32 -7.04 23.71
C LYS A 198 10.82 -7.32 23.67
N SER A 199 11.45 -7.08 22.52
CA SER A 199 12.87 -7.39 22.34
C SER A 199 13.56 -6.39 21.43
N ASP A 200 14.72 -5.88 21.84
CA ASP A 200 15.58 -5.03 21.01
C ASP A 200 16.62 -5.86 20.22
N TRP A 201 16.51 -7.19 20.26
CA TRP A 201 17.46 -8.08 19.60
C TRP A 201 17.40 -7.91 18.09
N ARG A 202 18.59 -7.81 17.46
CA ARG A 202 18.75 -7.76 16.01
C ARG A 202 19.95 -8.60 15.55
N PRO A 203 19.90 -9.23 14.36
CA PRO A 203 20.95 -10.14 13.89
C PRO A 203 22.26 -9.43 13.54
N VAL A 204 22.20 -8.16 13.13
CA VAL A 204 23.35 -7.35 12.69
C VAL A 204 23.41 -6.11 13.57
N LYS A 205 24.51 -5.82 14.25
CA LYS A 205 24.61 -4.64 15.15
C LYS A 205 24.38 -3.33 14.37
N LEU A 206 23.71 -2.36 15.00
CA LEU A 206 23.49 -1.02 14.46
C LEU A 206 24.43 -0.02 15.13
N TYR A 207 24.98 0.89 14.34
CA TYR A 207 25.70 2.06 14.85
C TYR A 207 25.00 3.34 14.39
N GLU A 208 24.43 4.08 15.33
CA GLU A 208 23.85 5.40 15.09
C GLU A 208 24.95 6.46 15.19
N VAL A 209 25.18 7.20 14.11
CA VAL A 209 26.23 8.21 13.95
C VAL A 209 25.58 9.59 13.93
N PRO A 210 25.61 10.34 15.06
CA PRO A 210 25.02 11.67 15.10
C PRO A 210 25.83 12.66 14.26
N THR A 211 25.12 13.50 13.51
CA THR A 211 25.72 14.54 12.68
C THR A 211 25.07 15.89 12.91
N TYR A 212 25.83 16.97 12.76
CA TYR A 212 25.30 18.34 12.79
C TYR A 212 26.19 19.29 12.01
N LYS A 213 25.60 20.36 11.50
CA LYS A 213 26.31 21.37 10.71
C LYS A 213 27.09 22.33 11.63
N SER A 214 28.35 22.62 11.29
CA SER A 214 29.20 23.62 11.94
C SER A 214 29.83 24.52 10.88
N GLY A 215 29.28 25.73 10.70
CA GLY A 215 29.67 26.62 9.62
C GLY A 215 29.32 26.03 8.23
N ARG A 216 30.34 25.85 7.38
CA ARG A 216 30.18 25.26 6.03
C ARG A 216 30.33 23.75 6.00
N SER A 217 30.92 23.14 7.02
CA SER A 217 31.17 21.70 7.08
C SER A 217 30.20 20.99 8.04
N TRP A 218 30.20 19.68 7.97
CA TRP A 218 29.49 18.78 8.85
C TRP A 218 30.43 18.16 9.86
N ILE A 219 29.93 18.04 11.08
CA ILE A 219 30.58 17.31 12.15
C ILE A 219 29.94 15.92 12.25
N VAL A 220 30.77 14.88 12.20
CA VAL A 220 30.36 13.48 12.30
C VAL A 220 30.97 12.86 13.54
N VAL A 221 30.13 12.37 14.43
CA VAL A 221 30.58 11.74 15.69
C VAL A 221 30.58 10.23 15.51
N LEU A 222 31.74 9.67 15.25
CA LEU A 222 31.91 8.23 15.06
C LEU A 222 31.97 7.52 16.42
N PRO A 223 31.18 6.45 16.63
CA PRO A 223 31.33 5.60 17.80
C PRO A 223 32.69 4.90 17.79
N ARG A 224 33.11 4.43 18.96
CA ARG A 224 34.39 3.75 19.20
C ARG A 224 34.68 2.67 18.16
N GLU A 225 33.68 1.87 17.82
CA GLU A 225 33.81 0.73 16.92
C GLU A 225 33.98 1.11 15.44
N LEU A 226 33.62 2.34 15.06
CA LEU A 226 33.81 2.87 13.71
C LEU A 226 35.02 3.79 13.60
N SER A 227 35.71 4.05 14.72
CA SER A 227 36.91 4.88 14.75
C SER A 227 38.18 4.04 14.58
N SER A 228 39.10 4.53 13.75
CA SER A 228 40.44 3.95 13.62
C SER A 228 41.27 4.04 14.91
N MET A 229 40.93 4.96 15.82
CA MET A 229 41.64 5.14 17.09
C MET A 229 41.10 4.28 18.23
N GLY A 230 40.00 3.54 18.01
CA GLY A 230 39.38 2.72 19.05
C GLY A 230 38.80 3.54 20.23
N THR A 231 38.47 4.81 19.99
CA THR A 231 37.75 5.73 20.89
C THR A 231 36.72 6.53 20.08
N PRO A 232 35.66 7.09 20.67
CA PRO A 232 34.75 7.96 19.93
C PRO A 232 35.50 9.16 19.34
N THR A 233 35.33 9.41 18.05
CA THR A 233 36.07 10.47 17.34
C THR A 233 35.14 11.35 16.55
N THR A 234 35.45 12.63 16.54
CA THR A 234 34.75 13.62 15.73
C THR A 234 35.57 13.89 14.47
N ILE A 235 34.95 13.76 13.30
CA ILE A 235 35.54 14.16 12.03
C ILE A 235 34.73 15.30 11.43
N GLN A 236 35.40 16.12 10.62
CA GLN A 236 34.78 17.19 9.85
C GLN A 236 34.81 16.82 8.37
N VAL A 237 33.66 16.91 7.70
CA VAL A 237 33.49 16.62 6.27
C VAL A 237 32.69 17.72 5.61
N ASP A 238 32.98 18.04 4.35
CA ASP A 238 32.25 19.12 3.66
C ASP A 238 30.88 18.67 3.16
N ASP A 239 30.77 17.43 2.66
CA ASP A 239 29.51 16.81 2.29
C ASP A 239 29.38 15.41 2.92
N LEU A 240 28.34 15.22 3.73
CA LEU A 240 28.05 13.96 4.42
C LEU A 240 27.75 12.82 3.46
N THR A 241 26.95 13.06 2.43
CA THR A 241 26.53 12.00 1.51
C THR A 241 27.68 11.60 0.61
N GLU A 242 28.43 12.57 0.08
CA GLU A 242 29.64 12.26 -0.68
C GLU A 242 30.63 11.42 0.13
N TYR A 243 30.88 11.79 1.39
CA TYR A 243 31.75 11.03 2.29
C TYR A 243 31.32 9.55 2.41
N TRP A 244 30.03 9.29 2.63
CA TRP A 244 29.52 7.92 2.76
C TRP A 244 29.48 7.17 1.43
N ILE A 245 29.20 7.86 0.32
CA ILE A 245 29.25 7.30 -1.03
C ILE A 245 30.66 6.85 -1.38
N LEU A 246 31.67 7.68 -1.17
CA LEU A 246 33.06 7.34 -1.47
C LEU A 246 33.53 6.13 -0.65
N LYS A 247 33.12 6.05 0.62
CA LYS A 247 33.34 4.83 1.42
C LYS A 247 32.61 3.61 0.85
N ALA A 248 31.37 3.78 0.41
CA ALA A 248 30.58 2.68 -0.16
C ALA A 248 31.22 2.08 -1.41
N ILE A 249 31.79 2.94 -2.26
CA ILE A 249 32.52 2.51 -3.46
C ILE A 249 33.79 1.76 -3.05
N ASN A 250 34.60 2.34 -2.16
CA ASN A 250 35.87 1.75 -1.73
C ASN A 250 35.73 0.41 -1.00
N GLU A 251 34.70 0.27 -0.16
CA GLU A 251 34.47 -0.91 0.67
C GLU A 251 33.41 -1.87 0.06
N GLY A 252 32.85 -1.54 -1.09
CA GLY A 252 31.92 -2.41 -1.83
C GLY A 252 30.54 -2.57 -1.18
N PHE A 253 30.03 -1.56 -0.48
CA PHE A 253 28.68 -1.54 0.10
C PHE A 253 27.73 -0.56 -0.61
N ASN A 254 26.52 -0.36 -0.07
CA ASN A 254 25.49 0.53 -0.60
C ASN A 254 24.97 1.53 0.45
N VAL A 255 24.54 2.70 -0.01
CA VAL A 255 24.02 3.82 0.80
C VAL A 255 22.59 4.12 0.37
N LEU A 256 21.69 4.24 1.35
CA LEU A 256 20.30 4.65 1.16
C LEU A 256 20.06 5.98 1.87
N GLU A 257 19.66 7.03 1.16
CA GLU A 257 19.33 8.34 1.74
C GLU A 257 17.84 8.66 1.63
N PHE A 258 17.21 9.00 2.75
CA PHE A 258 15.78 9.33 2.79
C PHE A 258 15.52 10.84 2.75
N LYS A 259 14.64 11.27 1.83
CA LYS A 259 14.04 12.61 1.77
C LYS A 259 12.54 12.50 1.48
N TYR A 260 11.76 13.46 1.97
CA TYR A 260 10.29 13.44 1.85
C TYR A 260 9.74 14.02 0.54
N SER A 261 10.59 14.66 -0.26
CA SER A 261 10.19 15.26 -1.54
C SER A 261 10.69 14.40 -2.70
N ARG A 262 9.79 14.06 -3.62
CA ARG A 262 10.11 13.33 -4.86
C ARG A 262 11.17 14.07 -5.67
N LYS A 263 10.92 15.35 -5.92
CA LYS A 263 11.89 16.25 -6.57
C LYS A 263 13.24 16.27 -5.85
N ALA A 264 13.26 16.31 -4.52
CA ALA A 264 14.52 16.33 -3.77
C ALA A 264 15.30 15.01 -3.91
N VAL A 265 14.64 13.85 -3.96
CA VAL A 265 15.36 12.57 -4.17
C VAL A 265 15.89 12.45 -5.59
N GLU A 266 15.16 12.95 -6.60
CA GLU A 266 15.65 13.04 -7.98
C GLU A 266 16.89 13.95 -8.04
N GLU A 267 16.82 15.16 -7.49
CA GLU A 267 17.92 16.13 -7.44
C GLU A 267 19.17 15.55 -6.76
N LEU A 268 19.02 14.84 -5.64
CA LEU A 268 20.14 14.17 -4.97
C LEU A 268 20.78 13.11 -5.88
N ALA A 269 19.98 12.27 -6.53
CA ALA A 269 20.51 11.24 -7.42
C ALA A 269 21.33 11.85 -8.57
N TYR A 270 20.83 12.91 -9.21
CA TYR A 270 21.60 13.63 -10.24
C TYR A 270 22.86 14.32 -9.69
N THR A 271 22.79 14.87 -8.47
CA THR A 271 23.92 15.54 -7.83
C THR A 271 25.08 14.58 -7.57
N TYR A 272 24.81 13.36 -7.07
CA TYR A 272 25.86 12.41 -6.72
C TYR A 272 26.19 11.40 -7.83
N ALA A 273 25.41 11.32 -8.91
CA ALA A 273 25.71 10.44 -10.04
C ALA A 273 27.14 10.64 -10.61
N PRO A 274 27.64 11.86 -10.87
CA PRO A 274 29.00 12.06 -11.38
C PRO A 274 30.09 11.52 -10.43
N ILE A 275 29.89 11.68 -9.13
CA ILE A 275 30.83 11.21 -8.09
C ILE A 275 30.91 9.68 -8.12
N VAL A 276 29.77 9.00 -8.10
CA VAL A 276 29.74 7.53 -8.17
C VAL A 276 30.27 7.04 -9.50
N CYS A 277 29.88 7.68 -10.60
CA CYS A 277 30.28 7.24 -11.95
C CYS A 277 31.80 7.24 -12.14
N LYS A 278 32.50 8.20 -11.53
CA LYS A 278 33.96 8.32 -11.63
C LYS A 278 34.67 7.07 -11.10
N ASP A 279 34.29 6.63 -9.90
CA ASP A 279 35.01 5.60 -9.15
C ASP A 279 34.29 4.23 -9.12
N LEU A 280 33.12 4.11 -9.77
CA LEU A 280 32.42 2.83 -9.89
C LEU A 280 33.24 1.81 -10.71
N PRO A 281 33.45 0.57 -10.19
CA PRO A 281 34.20 -0.47 -10.89
C PRO A 281 33.65 -0.77 -12.29
N LYS A 282 34.56 -1.08 -13.23
CA LYS A 282 34.20 -1.35 -14.63
C LYS A 282 33.23 -2.52 -14.77
N GLU A 283 33.44 -3.59 -14.01
CA GLU A 283 32.57 -4.77 -14.00
C GLU A 283 31.12 -4.40 -13.64
N ASN A 284 30.93 -3.57 -12.61
CA ASN A 284 29.61 -3.07 -12.24
C ASN A 284 28.98 -2.23 -13.36
N LYS A 285 29.76 -1.37 -14.03
CA LYS A 285 29.28 -0.58 -15.18
C LYS A 285 28.83 -1.49 -16.33
N ASP A 286 29.60 -2.51 -16.66
CA ASP A 286 29.31 -3.44 -17.74
C ASP A 286 28.05 -4.25 -17.45
N GLU A 287 27.88 -4.73 -16.22
CA GLU A 287 26.68 -5.44 -15.76
C GLU A 287 25.44 -4.54 -15.76
N LEU A 288 25.54 -3.32 -15.24
CA LEU A 288 24.44 -2.34 -15.27
C LEU A 288 24.03 -1.99 -16.70
N ASN A 289 24.99 -1.83 -17.61
CA ASN A 289 24.70 -1.57 -19.03
C ASN A 289 23.98 -2.75 -19.70
N LEU A 290 24.33 -3.99 -19.34
CA LEU A 290 23.64 -5.18 -19.83
C LEU A 290 22.19 -5.24 -19.30
N LEU A 291 22.00 -4.95 -18.02
CA LEU A 291 20.68 -4.92 -17.38
C LEU A 291 19.81 -3.79 -17.95
N LEU A 292 20.38 -2.61 -18.18
CA LEU A 292 19.68 -1.47 -18.79
C LEU A 292 19.20 -1.78 -20.21
N LYS A 293 19.97 -2.54 -21.01
CA LYS A 293 19.52 -2.98 -22.33
C LYS A 293 18.26 -3.83 -22.27
N LYS A 294 18.12 -4.68 -21.25
CA LYS A 294 16.92 -5.49 -21.04
C LYS A 294 15.75 -4.63 -20.56
N LEU A 295 16.05 -3.67 -19.68
CA LEU A 295 15.05 -2.79 -19.08
C LEU A 295 14.42 -1.80 -20.08
N LYS A 296 15.13 -1.48 -21.18
CA LYS A 296 14.64 -0.55 -22.21
C LYS A 296 13.26 -0.96 -22.76
N ASP A 297 13.02 -2.25 -22.95
CA ASP A 297 11.75 -2.75 -23.49
C ASP A 297 10.62 -2.80 -22.45
N ASP A 298 10.97 -2.71 -21.16
CA ASP A 298 10.04 -2.84 -20.01
C ASP A 298 9.64 -1.48 -19.40
N LEU A 299 10.31 -0.38 -19.80
CA LEU A 299 10.05 0.97 -19.33
C LEU A 299 9.50 1.88 -20.43
N HIS A 300 8.80 2.93 -20.00
CA HIS A 300 8.39 4.01 -20.89
C HIS A 300 9.63 4.81 -21.33
N ASP A 301 9.69 5.21 -22.60
CA ASP A 301 10.87 5.88 -23.18
C ASP A 301 11.35 7.08 -22.35
N PHE A 302 10.43 7.93 -21.90
CA PHE A 302 10.77 9.12 -21.12
C PHE A 302 11.16 8.82 -19.66
N GLU A 303 10.71 7.70 -19.10
CA GLU A 303 11.17 7.22 -17.79
C GLU A 303 12.58 6.63 -17.92
N TYR A 304 12.83 5.88 -19.00
CA TYR A 304 14.15 5.36 -19.35
C TYR A 304 15.15 6.51 -19.58
N GLU A 305 14.77 7.57 -20.32
CA GLU A 305 15.59 8.78 -20.54
C GLU A 305 16.09 9.39 -19.22
N LYS A 306 15.24 9.44 -18.19
CA LYS A 306 15.58 9.96 -16.86
C LYS A 306 16.46 9.01 -16.05
N LEU A 307 16.12 7.72 -16.03
CA LEU A 307 16.79 6.74 -15.16
C LEU A 307 18.11 6.23 -15.73
N TYR A 308 18.22 6.12 -17.05
CA TYR A 308 19.41 5.62 -17.73
C TYR A 308 20.72 6.32 -17.32
N PRO A 309 20.84 7.67 -17.35
CA PRO A 309 22.09 8.35 -16.98
C PRO A 309 22.49 8.13 -15.52
N LEU A 310 21.54 7.84 -14.64
CA LEU A 310 21.78 7.56 -13.23
C LEU A 310 22.21 6.10 -13.02
N ILE A 311 21.40 5.16 -13.51
CA ILE A 311 21.57 3.72 -13.26
C ILE A 311 22.90 3.24 -13.84
N ARG A 312 23.30 3.72 -15.02
CA ARG A 312 24.60 3.36 -15.63
C ARG A 312 25.81 3.78 -14.78
N CYS A 313 25.60 4.74 -13.87
CA CYS A 313 26.59 5.24 -12.93
C CYS A 313 26.42 4.62 -11.53
N GLY A 314 25.58 3.58 -11.37
CA GLY A 314 25.36 2.94 -10.07
C GLY A 314 24.59 3.82 -9.09
N VAL A 315 23.76 4.74 -9.59
CA VAL A 315 22.92 5.65 -8.81
C VAL A 315 21.48 5.56 -9.26
N SER A 316 20.53 5.74 -8.36
CA SER A 316 19.13 5.96 -8.74
C SER A 316 18.37 6.70 -7.66
N TYR A 317 17.09 6.94 -7.91
CA TYR A 317 16.12 7.42 -6.93
C TYR A 317 14.91 6.49 -6.87
N HIS A 318 14.14 6.52 -5.77
CA HIS A 318 12.94 5.70 -5.61
C HIS A 318 11.81 6.48 -4.92
N HIS A 319 10.66 6.60 -5.59
CA HIS A 319 9.43 7.14 -5.04
C HIS A 319 8.19 6.57 -5.74
N ALA A 320 7.01 6.88 -5.21
CA ALA A 320 5.73 6.34 -5.68
C ALA A 320 5.37 6.70 -7.13
N GLY A 321 5.89 7.80 -7.67
CA GLY A 321 5.61 8.19 -9.06
C GLY A 321 6.44 7.50 -10.14
N LEU A 322 7.40 6.65 -9.76
CA LEU A 322 8.02 5.70 -10.69
C LEU A 322 7.07 4.56 -11.03
N SER A 323 7.15 4.06 -12.26
CA SER A 323 6.43 2.87 -12.69
C SER A 323 6.80 1.66 -11.84
N TYR A 324 5.90 0.67 -11.78
CA TYR A 324 6.14 -0.56 -11.05
C TYR A 324 7.39 -1.30 -11.53
N ASN A 325 7.62 -1.35 -12.85
CA ASN A 325 8.78 -2.00 -13.45
C ASN A 325 10.08 -1.27 -13.07
N ALA A 326 10.10 0.05 -13.10
CA ALA A 326 11.26 0.85 -12.68
C ALA A 326 11.60 0.59 -11.22
N ARG A 327 10.61 0.66 -10.32
CA ARG A 327 10.80 0.41 -8.88
C ARG A 327 11.38 -0.98 -8.62
N ARG A 328 10.82 -2.03 -9.24
CA ARG A 328 11.32 -3.40 -9.09
C ARG A 328 12.75 -3.57 -9.58
N PHE A 329 13.09 -2.97 -10.72
CA PHE A 329 14.43 -3.01 -11.25
C PHE A 329 15.43 -2.36 -10.28
N ILE A 330 15.11 -1.16 -9.78
CA ILE A 330 15.97 -0.40 -8.87
C ILE A 330 16.15 -1.17 -7.55
N GLU A 331 15.08 -1.74 -7.00
CA GLU A 331 15.12 -2.58 -5.80
C GLU A 331 16.03 -3.80 -5.99
N TYR A 332 15.92 -4.48 -7.14
CA TYR A 332 16.78 -5.61 -7.49
C TYR A 332 18.25 -5.19 -7.60
N ALA A 333 18.55 -4.18 -8.42
CA ALA A 333 19.91 -3.71 -8.65
C ALA A 333 20.57 -3.14 -7.38
N PHE A 334 19.79 -2.54 -6.47
CA PHE A 334 20.29 -2.06 -5.19
C PHE A 334 20.56 -3.20 -4.20
N ARG A 335 19.70 -4.22 -4.17
CA ARG A 335 19.89 -5.42 -3.33
C ARG A 335 21.19 -6.15 -3.70
N ASP A 336 21.46 -6.26 -5.01
CA ASP A 336 22.64 -6.92 -5.57
C ASP A 336 23.89 -6.02 -5.56
N ARG A 337 23.83 -4.84 -4.92
CA ARG A 337 24.94 -3.85 -4.80
C ARG A 337 25.45 -3.29 -6.13
N LEU A 338 24.68 -3.40 -7.21
CA LEU A 338 25.00 -2.76 -8.49
C LEU A 338 24.76 -1.25 -8.38
N ILE A 339 23.66 -0.86 -7.74
CA ILE A 339 23.43 0.54 -7.33
C ILE A 339 24.11 0.76 -5.97
N ARG A 340 25.06 1.70 -5.92
CA ARG A 340 25.83 2.09 -4.72
C ARG A 340 25.15 3.17 -3.91
N TYR A 341 24.41 4.05 -4.55
CA TYR A 341 23.66 5.12 -3.90
C TYR A 341 22.22 5.18 -4.39
N LEU A 342 21.28 5.16 -3.45
CA LEU A 342 19.85 5.29 -3.72
C LEU A 342 19.28 6.41 -2.85
N ALA A 343 18.69 7.42 -3.47
CA ALA A 343 17.87 8.42 -2.78
C ALA A 343 16.40 7.98 -2.82
N ALA A 344 15.70 7.94 -1.68
CA ALA A 344 14.34 7.40 -1.65
C ALA A 344 13.38 8.21 -0.77
N THR A 345 12.09 8.19 -1.12
CA THR A 345 11.04 8.63 -0.21
C THR A 345 10.76 7.57 0.85
N PRO A 346 10.29 7.96 2.06
CA PRO A 346 9.97 7.01 3.14
C PRO A 346 8.98 5.91 2.78
N THR A 347 8.18 6.10 1.71
CA THR A 347 7.29 5.07 1.15
C THR A 347 8.02 3.74 0.85
N LEU A 348 9.32 3.79 0.51
CA LEU A 348 10.15 2.59 0.34
C LEU A 348 10.36 1.82 1.64
N ALA A 349 10.40 2.51 2.78
CA ALA A 349 10.56 1.90 4.09
C ALA A 349 9.26 1.24 4.59
N MET A 350 8.14 1.43 3.90
CA MET A 350 6.89 0.73 4.18
C MET A 350 6.80 -0.52 3.31
N GLY A 351 7.10 -1.67 3.90
CA GLY A 351 6.78 -2.98 3.32
C GLY A 351 7.57 -3.46 2.10
N VAL A 352 8.76 -2.92 1.83
CA VAL A 352 9.74 -3.57 0.93
C VAL A 352 10.97 -3.97 1.74
N ASN A 353 11.42 -5.23 1.60
CA ASN A 353 12.65 -5.68 2.22
C ASN A 353 13.87 -5.22 1.39
N LEU A 354 14.25 -3.94 1.58
CA LEU A 354 15.41 -3.33 0.92
C LEU A 354 16.45 -2.79 1.94
N PRO A 355 17.23 -3.67 2.59
CA PRO A 355 18.28 -3.27 3.51
C PRO A 355 19.51 -2.68 2.80
N ALA A 356 20.13 -1.68 3.44
CA ALA A 356 21.36 -1.02 2.99
C ALA A 356 22.44 -1.11 4.08
N ARG A 357 23.73 -1.03 3.73
CA ARG A 357 24.79 -0.97 4.76
C ARG A 357 24.72 0.32 5.57
N VAL A 358 24.50 1.42 4.88
CA VAL A 358 24.40 2.77 5.45
C VAL A 358 23.05 3.36 5.10
N VAL A 359 22.35 3.90 6.10
CA VAL A 359 21.12 4.68 5.91
C VAL A 359 21.37 6.12 6.37
N ILE A 360 20.99 7.09 5.55
CA ILE A 360 21.07 8.52 5.87
C ILE A 360 19.66 9.05 6.06
N VAL A 361 19.40 9.67 7.22
CA VAL A 361 18.07 10.17 7.58
C VAL A 361 18.10 11.68 7.81
N ASN A 362 17.17 12.38 7.17
CA ASN A 362 16.83 13.76 7.46
C ASN A 362 15.77 13.83 8.55
N ALA A 363 15.98 14.68 9.56
CA ALA A 363 15.04 14.84 10.67
C ALA A 363 13.88 15.79 10.37
N LYS A 364 14.00 16.62 9.32
CA LYS A 364 13.04 17.66 8.98
C LYS A 364 12.57 17.51 7.53
N TYR A 365 11.32 17.88 7.31
CA TYR A 365 10.72 17.99 5.98
C TYR A 365 9.77 19.17 5.92
N PHE A 366 9.45 19.63 4.71
CA PHE A 366 8.48 20.69 4.50
C PHE A 366 7.14 20.08 4.10
N SER A 367 6.07 20.44 4.81
CA SER A 367 4.71 20.01 4.51
C SER A 367 3.71 21.08 4.90
N SER A 368 2.71 21.30 4.05
CA SER A 368 1.59 22.22 4.30
C SER A 368 2.05 23.62 4.74
N GLY A 369 3.03 24.19 4.04
CA GLY A 369 3.55 25.54 4.32
C GLY A 369 4.48 25.65 5.54
N SER A 370 4.83 24.54 6.20
CA SER A 370 5.63 24.55 7.43
C SER A 370 6.73 23.48 7.43
N THR A 371 7.83 23.75 8.14
CA THR A 371 8.84 22.73 8.40
C THR A 371 8.38 21.86 9.57
N ARG A 372 8.24 20.56 9.33
CA ARG A 372 7.89 19.54 10.31
C ARG A 372 9.09 18.67 10.63
N ARG A 373 9.02 17.97 11.75
CA ARG A 373 9.99 16.96 12.15
C ARG A 373 9.40 15.57 11.94
N ILE A 374 10.25 14.63 11.59
CA ILE A 374 9.88 13.21 11.60
C ILE A 374 9.69 12.76 13.06
N SER A 375 8.83 11.77 13.25
CA SER A 375 8.61 11.15 14.56
C SER A 375 9.79 10.23 14.93
N VAL A 376 9.95 9.91 16.22
CA VAL A 376 10.94 8.93 16.65
C VAL A 376 10.58 7.54 16.11
N LEU A 377 9.30 7.20 16.07
CA LEU A 377 8.80 5.97 15.47
C LEU A 377 9.25 5.84 14.00
N GLU A 378 9.02 6.88 13.21
CA GLU A 378 9.41 6.91 11.80
C GLU A 378 10.92 6.81 11.63
N TYR A 379 11.70 7.56 12.43
CA TYR A 379 13.15 7.42 12.46
C TYR A 379 13.60 5.97 12.73
N LYS A 380 13.00 5.29 13.71
CA LYS A 380 13.35 3.90 14.05
C LYS A 380 12.98 2.92 12.92
N GLN A 381 11.92 3.19 12.16
CA GLN A 381 11.59 2.40 10.96
C GLN A 381 12.62 2.60 9.83
N LEU A 382 13.00 3.85 9.54
CA LEU A 382 14.01 4.18 8.52
C LEU A 382 15.38 3.60 8.88
N SER A 383 15.83 3.84 10.11
CA SER A 383 17.12 3.35 10.63
C SER A 383 17.20 1.82 10.72
N GLY A 384 16.05 1.15 10.92
CA GLY A 384 15.93 -0.31 10.90
C GLY A 384 16.31 -0.96 9.55
N ARG A 385 16.40 -0.17 8.46
CA ARG A 385 16.86 -0.64 7.14
C ARG A 385 18.39 -0.76 7.04
N ALA A 386 19.14 -0.26 8.02
CA ALA A 386 20.60 -0.35 8.03
C ALA A 386 21.10 -1.72 8.53
N GLY A 387 22.00 -2.32 7.75
CA GLY A 387 22.67 -3.59 7.99
C GLY A 387 21.91 -4.78 7.40
N ARG A 388 22.49 -5.45 6.40
CA ARG A 388 21.94 -6.68 5.82
C ARG A 388 22.31 -7.91 6.62
N PRO A 389 21.33 -8.70 7.09
CA PRO A 389 21.59 -10.02 7.66
C PRO A 389 22.48 -10.85 6.74
N GLN A 390 23.46 -11.55 7.30
CA GLN A 390 24.42 -12.43 6.60
C GLN A 390 25.45 -11.75 5.69
N TYR A 391 25.19 -10.53 5.20
CA TYR A 391 26.09 -9.85 4.25
C TYR A 391 26.92 -8.73 4.88
N ASP A 392 26.39 -8.05 5.90
CA ASP A 392 27.03 -6.90 6.49
C ASP A 392 27.44 -7.20 7.95
N PRO A 393 28.72 -6.99 8.35
CA PRO A 393 29.13 -7.10 9.75
C PRO A 393 28.38 -6.18 10.72
N HIS A 394 27.92 -5.02 10.25
CA HIS A 394 27.12 -4.08 11.03
C HIS A 394 26.35 -3.14 10.08
N GLY A 395 25.32 -2.47 10.57
CA GLY A 395 24.64 -1.36 9.88
C GLY A 395 25.06 -0.02 10.45
N ILE A 396 25.04 1.04 9.64
CA ILE A 396 25.33 2.42 10.06
C ILE A 396 24.14 3.31 9.73
N VAL A 397 23.78 4.19 10.65
CA VAL A 397 22.72 5.20 10.44
C VAL A 397 23.31 6.58 10.67
N VAL A 398 23.27 7.41 9.64
CA VAL A 398 23.67 8.81 9.71
C VAL A 398 22.46 9.61 10.12
N VAL A 399 22.50 10.13 11.35
CA VAL A 399 21.31 10.69 12.01
C VAL A 399 21.25 12.20 11.79
N ALA A 400 20.10 12.65 11.29
CA ALA A 400 19.71 14.06 11.11
C ALA A 400 20.67 14.88 10.22
N LYS A 401 20.72 14.56 8.91
CA LYS A 401 21.45 15.32 7.86
C LYS A 401 20.81 16.69 7.54
N ASP A 402 20.45 17.42 8.59
CA ASP A 402 19.81 18.75 8.65
C ASP A 402 19.81 19.33 10.08
N ALA A 403 20.49 18.67 11.02
CA ALA A 403 20.71 19.17 12.36
C ALA A 403 21.74 20.31 12.35
N THR A 404 21.51 21.32 13.18
CA THR A 404 22.44 22.42 13.42
C THR A 404 23.15 22.30 14.77
N ARG A 405 22.74 21.33 15.59
CA ARG A 405 23.33 21.04 16.91
C ARG A 405 23.24 19.56 17.25
N LEU A 406 24.19 19.07 18.04
CA LEU A 406 24.28 17.66 18.45
C LEU A 406 23.04 17.15 19.22
N SER A 407 22.27 18.02 19.88
CA SER A 407 21.07 17.61 20.61
C SER A 407 19.93 17.14 19.71
N GLU A 408 19.90 17.56 18.44
CA GLU A 408 18.87 17.13 17.48
C GLU A 408 18.98 15.63 17.12
N PRO A 409 20.12 15.11 16.61
CA PRO A 409 20.24 13.68 16.35
C PRO A 409 20.14 12.84 17.64
N LYS A 410 20.63 13.35 18.78
CA LYS A 410 20.49 12.65 20.08
C LYS A 410 19.03 12.44 20.48
N ALA A 411 18.15 13.40 20.20
CA ALA A 411 16.72 13.25 20.49
C ALA A 411 16.07 12.06 19.77
N TYR A 412 16.61 11.62 18.62
CA TYR A 412 16.14 10.44 17.89
C TYR A 412 16.82 9.15 18.35
N ILE A 413 18.11 9.22 18.68
CA ILE A 413 18.89 8.09 19.18
C ILE A 413 18.34 7.63 20.54
N ASP A 414 18.24 8.57 21.47
CA ASP A 414 17.83 8.36 22.86
C ASP A 414 16.30 8.45 23.03
N GLY A 415 15.58 8.82 21.97
CA GLY A 415 14.13 9.02 21.97
C GLY A 415 13.35 7.71 22.11
N ILE A 416 12.22 7.80 22.80
CA ILE A 416 11.22 6.72 22.85
C ILE A 416 10.23 6.95 21.71
N PRO A 417 9.92 5.94 20.88
CA PRO A 417 8.88 6.05 19.85
C PRO A 417 7.56 6.54 20.42
N GLU A 418 6.82 7.31 19.63
CA GLU A 418 5.49 7.80 19.99
C GLU A 418 4.51 6.63 20.14
N GLY A 419 3.51 6.82 21.01
CA GLY A 419 2.43 5.85 21.15
C GLY A 419 1.53 5.83 19.92
N ILE A 420 1.04 4.66 19.55
CA ILE A 420 0.01 4.49 18.53
C ILE A 420 -1.31 5.02 19.04
N GLU A 421 -2.02 5.74 18.18
CA GLU A 421 -3.39 6.20 18.40
C GLU A 421 -4.36 5.52 17.41
N SER A 422 -5.59 5.30 17.84
CA SER A 422 -6.63 4.72 16.98
C SER A 422 -7.13 5.73 15.95
N THR A 423 -7.28 5.30 14.71
CA THR A 423 -7.90 6.08 13.63
C THR A 423 -9.35 5.67 13.35
N LEU A 424 -9.85 4.63 14.02
CA LEU A 424 -11.19 4.04 13.78
C LEU A 424 -12.35 4.97 14.15
N LEU A 425 -12.20 5.79 15.19
CA LEU A 425 -13.26 6.65 15.74
C LEU A 425 -13.31 8.05 15.10
N GLY A 426 -12.48 8.26 14.06
CA GLY A 426 -12.59 9.41 13.17
C GLY A 426 -13.80 9.27 12.25
N GLU A 427 -14.40 10.39 11.84
CA GLU A 427 -15.68 10.42 11.12
C GLU A 427 -15.66 9.59 9.84
N ASN A 428 -14.58 9.68 9.05
CA ASN A 428 -14.45 8.96 7.78
C ASN A 428 -14.42 7.44 7.98
N ALA A 429 -13.60 6.96 8.91
CA ALA A 429 -13.50 5.54 9.22
C ALA A 429 -14.79 5.00 9.85
N LEU A 430 -15.36 5.75 10.81
CA LEU A 430 -16.51 5.31 11.58
C LEU A 430 -17.74 5.13 10.69
N ARG A 431 -18.00 6.07 9.77
CA ARG A 431 -19.07 5.99 8.77
C ARG A 431 -19.02 4.70 7.94
N ARG A 432 -17.86 4.38 7.38
CA ARG A 432 -17.64 3.16 6.57
C ARG A 432 -17.88 1.91 7.40
N HIS A 433 -17.33 1.89 8.61
CA HIS A 433 -17.31 0.69 9.43
C HIS A 433 -18.63 0.44 10.18
N VAL A 434 -19.34 1.47 10.63
CA VAL A 434 -20.70 1.34 11.19
C VAL A 434 -21.63 0.75 10.14
N LEU A 435 -21.58 1.26 8.89
CA LEU A 435 -22.35 0.65 7.80
C LEU A 435 -21.95 -0.81 7.60
N SER A 436 -20.65 -1.11 7.58
CA SER A 436 -20.18 -2.49 7.37
C SER A 436 -20.69 -3.48 8.41
N VAL A 437 -20.74 -3.08 9.69
CA VAL A 437 -21.18 -3.93 10.81
C VAL A 437 -22.70 -4.15 10.78
N ILE A 438 -23.47 -3.15 10.32
CA ILE A 438 -24.91 -3.29 10.11
C ILE A 438 -25.18 -4.17 8.88
N ALA A 439 -24.50 -3.90 7.76
CA ALA A 439 -24.67 -4.61 6.49
C ALA A 439 -24.29 -6.09 6.57
N SER A 440 -23.24 -6.42 7.32
CA SER A 440 -22.84 -7.82 7.61
C SER A 440 -23.80 -8.51 8.60
N GLY A 441 -24.65 -7.75 9.31
CA GLY A 441 -25.50 -8.28 10.37
C GLY A 441 -24.74 -8.68 11.63
N GLU A 442 -23.54 -8.13 11.85
CA GLU A 442 -22.77 -8.28 13.09
C GLU A 442 -23.45 -7.55 14.25
N ALA A 443 -23.99 -6.34 14.01
CA ALA A 443 -24.81 -5.61 14.96
C ALA A 443 -25.98 -4.89 14.28
N LEU A 444 -27.20 -5.31 14.64
CA LEU A 444 -28.46 -4.79 14.08
C LEU A 444 -29.26 -3.92 15.06
N THR A 445 -28.68 -3.56 16.21
CA THR A 445 -29.28 -2.62 17.17
C THR A 445 -28.25 -1.62 17.64
N PHE A 446 -28.71 -0.43 18.04
CA PHE A 446 -27.82 0.62 18.53
C PHE A 446 -26.97 0.16 19.72
N LYS A 447 -27.59 -0.52 20.70
CA LYS A 447 -26.87 -1.17 21.79
C LYS A 447 -25.72 -2.07 21.31
N LYS A 448 -25.98 -2.98 20.36
CA LYS A 448 -24.96 -3.91 19.86
C LYS A 448 -23.86 -3.21 19.07
N LEU A 449 -24.17 -2.13 18.36
CA LEU A 449 -23.14 -1.30 17.70
C LEU A 449 -22.22 -0.66 18.73
N VAL A 450 -22.80 -0.06 19.78
CA VAL A 450 -22.03 0.52 20.88
C VAL A 450 -21.17 -0.54 21.55
N GLU A 451 -21.69 -1.75 21.79
CA GLU A 451 -20.90 -2.88 22.33
C GLU A 451 -19.74 -3.27 21.41
N PHE A 452 -19.98 -3.35 20.09
CA PHE A 452 -18.96 -3.68 19.10
C PHE A 452 -17.82 -2.66 19.09
N PHE A 453 -18.14 -1.37 18.97
CA PHE A 453 -17.12 -0.31 18.89
C PHE A 453 -16.47 0.01 20.25
N ASN A 454 -17.10 -0.34 21.38
CA ASN A 454 -16.41 -0.31 22.68
C ASN A 454 -15.33 -1.39 22.82
N ALA A 455 -15.29 -2.39 21.93
CA ALA A 455 -14.19 -3.35 21.88
C ALA A 455 -12.95 -2.83 21.14
N SER A 456 -13.02 -1.61 20.58
CA SER A 456 -11.94 -0.95 19.82
C SER A 456 -10.75 -0.56 20.69
N PHE A 457 -9.60 -0.35 20.06
CA PHE A 457 -8.40 0.20 20.69
C PHE A 457 -8.64 1.66 21.11
N GLY A 458 -9.34 2.43 20.26
CA GLY A 458 -9.71 3.81 20.57
C GLY A 458 -10.57 3.96 21.83
N ALA A 459 -11.35 2.94 22.19
CA ALA A 459 -12.16 2.93 23.41
C ALA A 459 -11.35 2.86 24.72
N ILE A 460 -10.04 2.61 24.67
CA ILE A 460 -9.17 2.66 25.87
C ILE A 460 -9.05 4.09 26.39
N ARG A 461 -8.94 5.05 25.47
CA ARG A 461 -8.67 6.47 25.78
C ARG A 461 -9.91 7.35 25.66
N MET A 462 -11.00 6.84 25.09
CA MET A 462 -12.24 7.58 24.88
C MET A 462 -13.37 7.08 25.80
N SER A 463 -14.15 8.00 26.38
CA SER A 463 -15.26 7.61 27.25
C SER A 463 -16.41 6.99 26.46
N LYS A 464 -17.12 6.03 27.08
CA LYS A 464 -18.26 5.33 26.46
C LYS A 464 -19.33 6.27 25.91
N ASN A 465 -19.58 7.39 26.60
CA ASN A 465 -20.60 8.38 26.19
C ASN A 465 -20.23 9.06 24.87
N ILE A 466 -18.96 9.40 24.68
CA ILE A 466 -18.47 10.01 23.43
C ILE A 466 -18.55 9.00 22.27
N ILE A 467 -18.24 7.72 22.55
CA ILE A 467 -18.38 6.66 21.53
C ILE A 467 -19.85 6.52 21.13
N GLU A 468 -20.75 6.50 22.11
CA GLU A 468 -22.18 6.40 21.88
C GLU A 468 -22.70 7.57 21.03
N GLU A 469 -22.30 8.80 21.34
CA GLU A 469 -22.67 10.00 20.59
C GLU A 469 -22.18 9.94 19.14
N LYS A 470 -20.90 9.61 18.92
CA LYS A 470 -20.34 9.44 17.57
C LYS A 470 -21.06 8.36 16.74
N ILE A 471 -21.40 7.23 17.36
CA ILE A 471 -22.15 6.16 16.68
C ILE A 471 -23.57 6.65 16.37
N ARG A 472 -24.21 7.37 17.29
CA ARG A 472 -25.55 7.94 17.08
C ARG A 472 -25.55 8.88 15.88
N GLU A 473 -24.66 9.87 15.85
CA GLU A 473 -24.49 10.79 14.72
C GLU A 473 -24.24 10.03 13.41
N THR A 474 -23.36 9.02 13.45
CA THR A 474 -23.06 8.20 12.27
C THR A 474 -24.29 7.43 11.79
N THR A 475 -25.08 6.82 12.68
CA THR A 475 -26.31 6.11 12.27
C THR A 475 -27.37 7.05 11.70
N LEU A 476 -27.49 8.28 12.23
CA LEU A 476 -28.39 9.29 11.68
C LEU A 476 -27.94 9.72 10.28
N LEU A 477 -26.64 9.95 10.09
CA LEU A 477 -26.07 10.24 8.77
C LEU A 477 -26.32 9.09 7.79
N LEU A 478 -26.07 7.84 8.18
CA LEU A 478 -26.30 6.69 7.30
C LEU A 478 -27.78 6.52 6.93
N GLU A 479 -28.71 6.87 7.81
CA GLU A 479 -30.14 6.89 7.50
C GLU A 479 -30.50 8.01 6.53
N GLU A 480 -29.95 9.21 6.70
CA GLU A 480 -30.10 10.33 5.76
C GLU A 480 -29.55 10.01 4.37
N LEU A 481 -28.40 9.32 4.29
CA LEU A 481 -27.81 8.85 3.04
C LEU A 481 -28.55 7.62 2.45
N ALA A 482 -29.68 7.21 3.03
CA ALA A 482 -30.48 6.05 2.63
C ALA A 482 -29.72 4.71 2.63
N MET A 483 -28.66 4.58 3.43
CA MET A 483 -27.86 3.35 3.57
C MET A 483 -28.51 2.36 4.54
N ILE A 484 -29.22 2.87 5.54
CA ILE A 484 -29.92 2.05 6.54
C ILE A 484 -31.33 2.61 6.77
N LYS A 485 -32.21 1.76 7.29
CA LYS A 485 -33.51 2.16 7.84
C LYS A 485 -33.53 1.87 9.33
N SER A 486 -33.90 2.86 10.13
CA SER A 486 -34.12 2.66 11.56
C SER A 486 -35.57 2.20 11.82
N VAL A 487 -35.71 1.25 12.74
CA VAL A 487 -37.00 0.88 13.33
C VAL A 487 -36.92 1.28 14.79
N LYS A 488 -37.48 2.46 15.09
CA LYS A 488 -37.52 3.01 16.45
C LYS A 488 -38.30 2.07 17.36
N LYS A 489 -37.71 1.74 18.50
CA LYS A 489 -38.39 1.09 19.62
C LYS A 489 -38.68 2.12 20.71
N ASP A 490 -39.14 1.67 21.87
CA ASP A 490 -39.54 2.51 23.02
C ASP A 490 -38.49 3.58 23.41
N ASN A 491 -37.20 3.34 23.11
CA ASN A 491 -36.14 4.33 23.20
C ASN A 491 -35.10 4.15 22.07
N PHE A 492 -34.28 5.18 21.84
CA PHE A 492 -33.24 5.13 20.79
C PHE A 492 -32.22 4.02 21.02
N TYR A 493 -31.94 3.67 22.27
CA TYR A 493 -30.96 2.66 22.64
C TYR A 493 -31.33 1.26 22.11
N ASN A 494 -32.63 1.01 21.95
CA ASN A 494 -33.21 -0.22 21.42
C ASN A 494 -33.56 -0.14 19.92
N THR A 495 -33.26 0.97 19.24
CA THR A 495 -33.48 1.11 17.80
C THR A 495 -32.80 -0.03 17.06
N ALA A 496 -33.58 -0.68 16.19
CA ALA A 496 -33.07 -1.70 15.29
C ALA A 496 -32.74 -1.07 13.93
N PHE A 497 -31.72 -1.61 13.26
CA PHE A 497 -31.28 -1.15 11.95
C PHE A 497 -31.40 -2.26 10.93
N ASN A 498 -31.93 -1.92 9.77
CA ASN A 498 -31.91 -2.79 8.59
C ASN A 498 -31.10 -2.08 7.49
N PRO A 499 -30.08 -2.72 6.91
CA PRO A 499 -29.39 -2.15 5.76
C PRO A 499 -30.35 -2.08 4.57
N THR A 500 -30.28 -1.01 3.78
CA THR A 500 -30.97 -0.94 2.49
C THR A 500 -30.20 -1.71 1.43
N ASN A 501 -30.80 -1.95 0.27
CA ASN A 501 -30.06 -2.54 -0.88
C ASN A 501 -28.85 -1.67 -1.25
N LEU A 502 -29.02 -0.33 -1.24
CA LEU A 502 -27.91 0.59 -1.44
C LEU A 502 -26.83 0.42 -0.37
N GLY A 503 -27.20 0.38 0.92
CA GLY A 503 -26.23 0.19 2.00
C GLY A 503 -25.46 -1.14 1.92
N LEU A 504 -26.13 -2.23 1.52
CA LEU A 504 -25.47 -3.52 1.27
C LEU A 504 -24.46 -3.43 0.12
N VAL A 505 -24.88 -2.87 -1.01
CA VAL A 505 -24.03 -2.69 -2.20
C VAL A 505 -22.85 -1.79 -1.89
N THR A 506 -23.06 -0.62 -1.28
CA THR A 506 -22.02 0.30 -0.79
C THR A 506 -20.99 -0.42 0.07
N SER A 507 -21.45 -1.23 1.04
CA SER A 507 -20.57 -1.97 1.94
C SER A 507 -19.72 -3.02 1.22
N TRP A 508 -20.32 -3.75 0.26
CA TRP A 508 -19.65 -4.79 -0.53
C TRP A 508 -18.68 -4.25 -1.57
N LEU A 509 -18.97 -3.07 -2.12
CA LEU A 509 -18.08 -2.34 -3.03
C LEU A 509 -16.90 -1.70 -2.28
N TYR A 510 -16.96 -1.67 -0.95
CA TYR A 510 -15.97 -1.07 -0.05
C TYR A 510 -15.84 0.46 -0.22
N VAL A 511 -16.84 1.12 -0.80
CA VAL A 511 -16.84 2.56 -1.02
C VAL A 511 -17.42 3.30 0.19
N ASP A 512 -17.03 4.55 0.35
CA ASP A 512 -17.61 5.46 1.33
C ASP A 512 -19.12 5.66 1.06
N PRO A 513 -19.99 5.64 2.09
CA PRO A 513 -21.38 6.04 1.97
C PRO A 513 -21.60 7.38 1.25
N ILE A 514 -20.74 8.38 1.49
CA ILE A 514 -20.80 9.68 0.82
C ILE A 514 -20.54 9.51 -0.68
N THR A 515 -19.56 8.70 -1.10
CA THR A 515 -19.30 8.39 -2.52
C THR A 515 -20.56 7.88 -3.22
N SER A 516 -21.24 6.91 -2.61
CA SER A 516 -22.44 6.32 -3.20
C SER A 516 -23.59 7.33 -3.28
N PHE A 517 -23.73 8.18 -2.27
CA PHE A 517 -24.70 9.27 -2.28
C PHE A 517 -24.37 10.31 -3.36
N THR A 518 -23.11 10.74 -3.48
CA THR A 518 -22.66 11.71 -4.49
C THR A 518 -22.96 11.21 -5.91
N ILE A 519 -22.70 9.93 -6.19
CA ILE A 519 -23.01 9.32 -7.50
C ILE A 519 -24.52 9.40 -7.80
N ILE A 520 -25.37 9.04 -6.83
CA ILE A 520 -26.83 9.09 -7.02
C ILE A 520 -27.31 10.54 -7.16
N ALA A 521 -26.89 11.43 -6.27
CA ALA A 521 -27.29 12.83 -6.27
C ALA A 521 -26.89 13.56 -7.57
N GLY A 522 -25.71 13.25 -8.12
CA GLY A 522 -25.24 13.82 -9.38
C GLY A 522 -26.03 13.34 -10.60
N LEU A 523 -26.66 12.16 -10.53
CA LEU A 523 -27.32 11.52 -11.67
C LEU A 523 -28.84 11.52 -11.60
N VAL A 524 -29.45 11.67 -10.42
CA VAL A 524 -30.90 11.47 -10.22
C VAL A 524 -31.81 12.35 -11.09
N ASN A 525 -31.36 13.54 -11.47
CA ASN A 525 -32.11 14.49 -12.29
C ASN A 525 -31.64 14.52 -13.75
N LYS A 526 -30.92 13.49 -14.22
CA LYS A 526 -30.39 13.39 -15.57
C LYS A 526 -30.77 12.05 -16.20
N ASP A 527 -31.30 12.09 -17.42
CA ASP A 527 -31.53 10.85 -18.19
C ASP A 527 -30.24 10.30 -18.82
N ARG A 528 -29.29 11.19 -19.10
CA ARG A 528 -27.95 10.86 -19.61
C ARG A 528 -26.98 11.96 -19.19
N ALA A 529 -25.72 11.60 -19.05
CA ALA A 529 -24.63 12.56 -18.88
C ALA A 529 -23.52 12.32 -19.92
N PRO A 530 -22.75 13.36 -20.28
CA PRO A 530 -21.52 13.21 -21.04
C PRO A 530 -20.47 12.34 -20.32
N GLU A 531 -19.49 11.82 -21.05
CA GLU A 531 -18.45 10.97 -20.46
C GLU A 531 -17.62 11.73 -19.42
N LEU A 532 -17.24 12.97 -19.73
CA LEU A 532 -16.49 13.83 -18.82
C LEU A 532 -17.27 14.08 -17.52
N TYR A 533 -18.60 14.13 -17.57
CA TYR A 533 -19.43 14.30 -16.38
C TYR A 533 -19.24 13.14 -15.42
N TYR A 534 -19.30 11.88 -15.92
CA TYR A 534 -19.09 10.70 -15.09
C TYR A 534 -17.68 10.65 -14.49
N LEU A 535 -16.66 10.97 -15.29
CA LEU A 535 -15.26 10.98 -14.85
C LEU A 535 -15.01 12.05 -13.78
N SER A 536 -15.58 13.24 -13.94
CA SER A 536 -15.50 14.31 -12.94
C SER A 536 -16.31 13.98 -11.69
N LEU A 537 -17.46 13.32 -11.84
CA LEU A 537 -18.32 12.93 -10.72
C LEU A 537 -17.65 11.90 -9.81
N ILE A 538 -16.96 10.90 -10.35
CA ILE A 538 -16.17 9.99 -9.50
C ILE A 538 -14.94 10.69 -8.91
N GLY A 539 -14.33 11.62 -9.66
CA GLY A 539 -13.16 12.40 -9.23
C GLY A 539 -13.41 13.29 -8.01
N MET A 540 -14.66 13.72 -7.80
CA MET A 540 -15.08 14.47 -6.62
C MET A 540 -15.55 13.60 -5.45
N THR A 541 -15.41 12.28 -5.53
CA THR A 541 -15.80 11.42 -4.39
C THR A 541 -14.68 11.36 -3.35
N PRO A 542 -15.00 11.18 -2.05
CA PRO A 542 -13.98 11.09 -1.01
C PRO A 542 -13.05 9.87 -1.17
N ASP A 543 -13.48 8.84 -1.90
CA ASP A 543 -12.66 7.65 -2.17
C ASP A 543 -11.57 7.89 -3.22
N PHE A 544 -11.63 8.96 -4.02
CA PHE A 544 -10.54 9.30 -4.93
C PHE A 544 -9.26 9.74 -4.17
N GLY A 545 -9.43 10.18 -2.93
CA GLY A 545 -8.35 10.59 -2.04
C GLY A 545 -7.62 11.86 -2.49
N ASP A 546 -6.50 12.15 -1.83
CA ASP A 546 -5.67 13.31 -2.14
C ASP A 546 -4.56 12.91 -3.11
N ILE A 547 -4.76 13.21 -4.39
CA ILE A 547 -3.69 13.17 -5.38
C ILE A 547 -3.07 14.56 -5.44
N HIS A 548 -1.75 14.62 -5.27
CA HIS A 548 -1.04 15.89 -5.34
C HIS A 548 -0.96 16.37 -6.79
N ILE A 549 -1.82 17.31 -7.14
CA ILE A 549 -1.76 18.10 -8.37
C ILE A 549 -1.28 19.49 -7.99
N ASN A 550 -0.35 20.04 -8.78
CA ASN A 550 0.20 21.36 -8.51
C ASN A 550 -0.89 22.43 -8.57
N ARG A 551 -0.91 23.37 -7.62
CA ARG A 551 -1.88 24.45 -7.55
C ARG A 551 -2.00 25.25 -8.86
N ASN A 552 -0.88 25.49 -9.55
CA ASN A 552 -0.88 26.22 -10.81
C ASN A 552 -1.68 25.53 -11.91
N VAL A 553 -1.85 24.20 -11.83
CA VAL A 553 -2.68 23.44 -12.77
C VAL A 553 -4.15 23.77 -12.55
N TYR A 554 -4.60 23.84 -11.29
CA TYR A 554 -5.97 24.26 -10.98
C TYR A 554 -6.25 25.67 -11.49
N GLU A 555 -5.36 26.63 -11.21
CA GLU A 555 -5.49 28.01 -11.68
C GLU A 555 -5.54 28.11 -13.21
N TRP A 556 -4.84 27.21 -13.94
CA TRP A 556 -4.86 27.20 -15.40
C TRP A 556 -6.16 26.59 -15.98
N PHE A 557 -6.75 25.61 -15.30
CA PHE A 557 -7.96 24.93 -15.77
C PHE A 557 -9.26 25.55 -15.24
N GLU A 558 -9.21 26.47 -14.28
CA GLU A 558 -10.40 27.03 -13.61
C GLU A 558 -11.44 27.60 -14.60
N ASP A 559 -11.05 28.59 -15.42
CA ASP A 559 -11.95 29.20 -16.42
C ASP A 559 -12.50 28.16 -17.40
N TYR A 560 -11.66 27.24 -17.86
CA TYR A 560 -12.06 26.18 -18.78
C TYR A 560 -13.07 25.20 -18.16
N VAL A 561 -12.91 24.87 -16.88
CA VAL A 561 -13.83 24.00 -16.14
C VAL A 561 -15.16 24.73 -15.87
N LEU A 562 -15.13 26.03 -15.61
CA LEU A 562 -16.34 26.85 -15.48
C LEU A 562 -17.16 26.87 -16.78
N ASP A 563 -16.49 27.01 -17.93
CA ASP A 563 -17.16 26.92 -19.24
C ASP A 563 -17.80 25.53 -19.45
N LEU A 564 -17.08 24.45 -19.10
CA LEU A 564 -17.61 23.09 -19.16
C LEU A 564 -18.79 22.86 -18.21
N GLU A 565 -18.83 23.54 -17.06
CA GLU A 565 -19.96 23.49 -16.13
C GLU A 565 -21.21 24.11 -16.76
N VAL A 566 -21.05 25.28 -17.39
CA VAL A 566 -22.13 25.99 -18.11
C VAL A 566 -22.68 25.13 -19.25
N ASP A 567 -21.80 24.42 -19.97
CA ASP A 567 -22.18 23.49 -21.03
C ASP A 567 -22.79 22.18 -20.51
N GLY A 568 -22.72 21.91 -19.20
CA GLY A 568 -23.23 20.70 -18.56
C GLY A 568 -22.36 19.46 -18.78
N GLU A 569 -21.11 19.65 -19.20
CA GLU A 569 -20.10 18.60 -19.41
C GLU A 569 -19.47 18.10 -18.11
N VAL A 570 -19.51 18.90 -17.03
CA VAL A 570 -19.08 18.50 -15.68
C VAL A 570 -20.20 18.71 -14.66
N PRO A 571 -20.14 18.06 -13.48
CA PRO A 571 -21.12 18.30 -12.43
C PRO A 571 -21.07 19.74 -11.92
N PRO A 572 -22.20 20.32 -11.48
CA PRO A 572 -22.23 21.70 -11.02
C PRO A 572 -21.59 21.86 -9.64
N GLN A 573 -21.05 23.04 -9.34
CA GLN A 573 -20.41 23.35 -8.05
C GLN A 573 -21.35 23.12 -6.86
N ASN A 574 -22.63 23.46 -7.03
CA ASN A 574 -23.63 23.29 -5.97
C ASN A 574 -23.89 21.83 -5.58
N LEU A 575 -23.42 20.85 -6.37
CA LEU A 575 -23.46 19.45 -5.97
C LEU A 575 -22.72 19.22 -4.64
N GLN A 576 -21.66 19.99 -4.37
CA GLN A 576 -20.95 19.98 -3.09
C GLN A 576 -21.84 20.38 -1.91
N GLN A 577 -22.85 21.22 -2.10
CA GLN A 577 -23.74 21.65 -1.00
C GLN A 577 -24.58 20.48 -0.46
N TYR A 578 -24.81 19.45 -1.28
CA TYR A 578 -25.45 18.21 -0.85
C TYR A 578 -24.48 17.26 -0.14
N ILE A 579 -23.18 17.53 -0.19
CA ILE A 579 -22.13 16.72 0.41
C ILE A 579 -21.79 17.32 1.77
N ARG A 580 -22.15 16.62 2.86
CA ARG A 580 -21.90 17.08 4.24
C ARG A 580 -20.41 17.15 4.65
N ASN A 581 -19.47 17.05 3.72
CA ASN A 581 -18.04 17.22 3.98
C ASN A 581 -17.45 18.26 2.98
N PRO A 582 -17.10 19.47 3.45
CA PRO A 582 -16.59 20.57 2.61
C PRO A 582 -15.17 20.35 2.06
N ASP A 583 -14.48 19.26 2.43
CA ASP A 583 -13.10 18.98 2.00
C ASP A 583 -12.99 18.33 0.59
N ILE A 584 -14.12 18.15 -0.11
CA ILE A 584 -14.14 17.68 -1.50
C ILE A 584 -13.99 18.88 -2.43
N ASP A 585 -12.86 19.00 -3.10
CA ASP A 585 -12.61 20.06 -4.08
C ASP A 585 -13.23 19.70 -5.45
N TRP A 586 -14.24 20.46 -5.87
CA TRP A 586 -14.95 20.31 -7.14
C TRP A 586 -14.01 20.50 -8.33
N LEU A 587 -13.11 21.48 -8.26
CA LEU A 587 -12.15 21.75 -9.31
C LEU A 587 -11.15 20.59 -9.42
N ARG A 588 -10.73 20.02 -8.29
CA ARG A 588 -9.93 18.78 -8.27
C ARG A 588 -10.64 17.64 -8.98
N GLY A 589 -11.90 17.39 -8.66
CA GLY A 589 -12.69 16.35 -9.31
C GLY A 589 -12.78 16.54 -10.83
N CYS A 590 -12.99 17.78 -11.27
CA CYS A 590 -13.02 18.12 -12.69
C CYS A 590 -11.66 17.94 -13.38
N VAL A 591 -10.55 18.35 -12.75
CA VAL A 591 -9.21 18.14 -13.31
C VAL A 591 -8.88 16.65 -13.41
N ILE A 592 -9.26 15.84 -12.42
CA ILE A 592 -9.16 14.37 -12.50
C ILE A 592 -9.97 13.84 -13.69
N GLY A 593 -11.20 14.35 -13.88
CA GLY A 593 -12.02 14.02 -15.04
C GLY A 593 -11.33 14.34 -16.37
N LEU A 594 -10.65 15.49 -16.47
CA LEU A 594 -9.87 15.89 -17.65
C LEU A 594 -8.66 14.96 -17.90
N ILE A 595 -7.93 14.57 -16.85
CA ILE A 595 -6.83 13.60 -16.95
C ILE A 595 -7.34 12.26 -17.50
N LEU A 596 -8.46 11.76 -16.96
CA LEU A 596 -9.07 10.51 -17.39
C LEU A 596 -9.62 10.62 -18.82
N ARG A 597 -10.17 11.77 -19.21
CA ARG A 597 -10.60 12.04 -20.59
C ARG A 597 -9.43 11.92 -21.56
N ASP A 598 -8.30 12.58 -21.27
CA ASP A 598 -7.10 12.49 -22.10
C ASP A 598 -6.59 11.05 -22.20
N TRP A 599 -6.67 10.29 -21.11
CA TRP A 599 -6.31 8.87 -21.08
C TRP A 599 -7.17 8.02 -22.02
N ILE A 600 -8.50 8.15 -21.98
CA ILE A 600 -9.42 7.39 -22.85
C ILE A 600 -9.49 7.93 -24.29
N GLU A 601 -9.05 9.16 -24.53
CA GLU A 601 -8.88 9.74 -25.87
C GLU A 601 -7.54 9.39 -26.51
N GLU A 602 -6.79 8.51 -25.87
CA GLU A 602 -5.52 7.98 -26.34
C GLU A 602 -4.42 9.05 -26.49
N ILE A 603 -4.44 10.09 -25.67
CA ILE A 603 -3.33 11.04 -25.56
C ILE A 603 -2.10 10.35 -24.96
N PRO A 604 -0.89 10.47 -25.56
CA PRO A 604 0.31 9.81 -25.05
C PRO A 604 0.57 10.13 -23.58
N GLU A 605 0.98 9.13 -22.78
CA GLU A 605 1.19 9.29 -21.34
C GLU A 605 2.16 10.43 -20.99
N ARG A 606 3.24 10.58 -21.77
CA ARG A 606 4.19 11.70 -21.62
C ARG A 606 3.47 13.05 -21.65
N THR A 607 2.56 13.23 -22.61
CA THR A 607 1.78 14.46 -22.77
C THR A 607 0.84 14.69 -21.60
N ILE A 608 0.20 13.64 -21.06
CA ILE A 608 -0.67 13.74 -19.89
C ILE A 608 0.13 14.16 -18.65
N VAL A 609 1.21 13.44 -18.37
CA VAL A 609 2.13 13.69 -17.24
C VAL A 609 2.66 15.12 -17.27
N GLU A 610 3.11 15.60 -18.44
CA GLU A 610 3.61 16.97 -18.62
C GLU A 610 2.51 18.03 -18.50
N ARG A 611 1.32 17.81 -19.10
CA ARG A 611 0.21 18.78 -19.10
C ARG A 611 -0.33 19.03 -17.69
N TYR A 612 -0.49 17.97 -16.90
CA TYR A 612 -1.10 18.05 -15.57
C TYR A 612 -0.08 18.11 -14.44
N GLY A 613 1.22 18.10 -14.75
CA GLY A 613 2.29 18.19 -13.75
C GLY A 613 2.27 17.04 -12.73
N ILE A 614 1.89 15.83 -13.17
CA ILE A 614 1.85 14.60 -12.36
C ILE A 614 2.99 13.66 -12.77
N GLU A 615 3.19 12.54 -12.07
CA GLU A 615 4.14 11.49 -12.46
C GLU A 615 3.41 10.22 -12.98
N LEU A 616 4.15 9.27 -13.58
CA LEU A 616 3.58 8.03 -14.13
C LEU A 616 2.84 7.19 -13.08
N GLY A 617 3.42 7.09 -11.88
CA GLY A 617 2.79 6.40 -10.76
C GLY A 617 1.50 7.09 -10.30
N ASP A 618 1.41 8.42 -10.39
CA ASP A 618 0.17 9.14 -10.06
C ASP A 618 -0.91 8.87 -11.11
N LEU A 619 -0.56 8.87 -12.40
CA LEU A 619 -1.48 8.49 -13.48
C LEU A 619 -1.99 7.04 -13.31
N THR A 620 -1.12 6.14 -12.87
CA THR A 620 -1.49 4.75 -12.54
C THR A 620 -2.50 4.71 -11.39
N VAL A 621 -2.25 5.45 -10.31
CA VAL A 621 -3.18 5.54 -9.16
C VAL A 621 -4.52 6.16 -9.59
N ILE A 622 -4.51 7.23 -10.40
CA ILE A 622 -5.71 7.86 -10.94
C ILE A 622 -6.55 6.84 -11.72
N ARG A 623 -5.92 6.08 -12.63
CA ARG A 623 -6.60 5.08 -13.45
C ARG A 623 -7.17 3.95 -12.60
N ASP A 624 -6.35 3.36 -11.72
CA ASP A 624 -6.76 2.20 -10.92
C ASP A 624 -7.90 2.59 -9.95
N THR A 625 -7.85 3.79 -9.37
CA THR A 625 -8.94 4.33 -8.53
C THR A 625 -10.19 4.64 -9.35
N ALA A 626 -10.05 5.22 -10.54
CA ALA A 626 -11.17 5.48 -11.44
C ALA A 626 -11.83 4.19 -11.93
N GLU A 627 -11.05 3.14 -12.23
CA GLU A 627 -11.58 1.82 -12.59
C GLU A 627 -12.47 1.27 -11.47
N TRP A 628 -11.97 1.27 -10.23
CA TRP A 628 -12.76 0.83 -9.07
C TRP A 628 -14.04 1.65 -8.87
N LEU A 629 -13.96 2.99 -8.98
CA LEU A 629 -15.10 3.87 -8.76
C LEU A 629 -16.11 3.86 -9.91
N LEU A 630 -15.68 3.67 -11.16
CA LEU A 630 -16.58 3.46 -12.30
C LEU A 630 -17.32 2.13 -12.17
N TYR A 631 -16.62 1.07 -11.75
CA TYR A 631 -17.27 -0.19 -11.44
C TYR A 631 -18.29 -0.02 -10.31
N ALA A 632 -17.92 0.69 -9.24
CA ALA A 632 -18.84 0.97 -8.13
C ALA A 632 -20.06 1.76 -8.61
N ALA A 633 -19.86 2.82 -9.41
CA ALA A 633 -20.93 3.62 -9.99
C ALA A 633 -21.84 2.79 -10.90
N HIS A 634 -21.27 1.91 -11.73
CA HIS A 634 -22.01 0.98 -12.58
C HIS A 634 -22.94 0.08 -11.75
N ILE A 635 -22.45 -0.51 -10.66
CA ILE A 635 -23.24 -1.40 -9.79
C ILE A 635 -24.27 -0.61 -8.97
N ILE A 636 -23.93 0.58 -8.45
CA ILE A 636 -24.86 1.44 -7.70
C ILE A 636 -26.02 1.88 -8.60
N THR A 637 -25.73 2.35 -9.82
CA THR A 637 -26.78 2.78 -10.77
C THR A 637 -27.66 1.61 -11.22
N LYS A 638 -27.07 0.42 -11.42
CA LYS A 638 -27.81 -0.82 -11.74
C LYS A 638 -28.77 -1.28 -10.64
N THR A 639 -28.45 -0.99 -9.39
CA THR A 639 -29.22 -1.44 -8.21
C THR A 639 -30.19 -0.38 -7.67
N THR A 640 -30.26 0.77 -8.34
CA THR A 640 -31.14 1.90 -8.03
C THR A 640 -32.05 2.22 -9.20
N THR A 641 -32.82 3.30 -9.14
CA THR A 641 -33.71 3.73 -10.23
C THR A 641 -32.97 4.36 -11.42
N LEU A 642 -31.64 4.22 -11.49
CA LEU A 642 -30.73 4.91 -12.41
C LEU A 642 -30.07 3.96 -13.43
N GLU A 643 -30.75 2.86 -13.76
CA GLU A 643 -30.24 1.81 -14.64
C GLU A 643 -29.85 2.33 -16.04
N ASN A 644 -30.48 3.41 -16.50
CA ASN A 644 -30.15 4.14 -17.73
C ASN A 644 -28.68 4.59 -17.82
N HIS A 645 -28.03 4.83 -16.69
CA HIS A 645 -26.60 5.20 -16.66
C HIS A 645 -25.65 4.02 -16.61
N SER A 646 -26.12 2.86 -16.13
CA SER A 646 -25.29 1.69 -15.82
C SER A 646 -24.50 1.22 -17.04
N LYS A 647 -25.12 1.16 -18.22
CA LYS A 647 -24.46 0.73 -19.46
C LYS A 647 -23.36 1.68 -19.92
N ASN A 648 -23.57 3.00 -19.80
CA ASN A 648 -22.55 3.98 -20.19
C ASN A 648 -21.34 3.90 -19.24
N LEU A 649 -21.58 3.70 -17.95
CA LEU A 649 -20.53 3.51 -16.95
C LEU A 649 -19.74 2.22 -17.17
N GLU A 650 -20.39 1.15 -17.63
CA GLU A 650 -19.72 -0.12 -18.00
C GLU A 650 -18.78 0.05 -19.20
N ILE A 651 -19.23 0.74 -20.25
CA ILE A 651 -18.38 1.04 -21.41
C ILE A 651 -17.21 1.95 -20.99
N LEU A 652 -17.50 3.00 -20.21
CA LEU A 652 -16.49 3.94 -19.74
C LEU A 652 -15.46 3.26 -18.82
N LEU A 653 -15.89 2.30 -17.98
CA LEU A 653 -15.01 1.46 -17.17
C LEU A 653 -13.97 0.75 -18.04
N GLU A 654 -14.41 0.04 -19.09
CA GLU A 654 -13.48 -0.67 -19.98
C GLU A 654 -12.55 0.31 -20.74
N ARG A 655 -13.08 1.46 -21.18
CA ARG A 655 -12.25 2.52 -21.79
C ARG A 655 -11.18 3.03 -20.83
N VAL A 656 -11.51 3.26 -19.56
CA VAL A 656 -10.55 3.69 -18.53
C VAL A 656 -9.57 2.59 -18.17
N ARG A 657 -10.00 1.33 -18.02
CA ARG A 657 -9.11 0.19 -17.77
C ARG A 657 -8.00 0.10 -18.82
N HIS A 658 -8.36 0.25 -20.09
CA HIS A 658 -7.44 0.04 -21.21
C HIS A 658 -6.79 1.31 -21.76
N GLY A 659 -7.35 2.50 -21.47
CA GLY A 659 -6.87 3.79 -21.99
C GLY A 659 -7.10 3.94 -23.48
N VAL A 660 -8.29 3.58 -23.94
CA VAL A 660 -8.63 3.56 -25.35
C VAL A 660 -10.00 4.16 -25.66
N LYS A 661 -10.17 4.54 -26.92
CA LYS A 661 -11.46 4.86 -27.49
C LYS A 661 -12.31 3.60 -27.65
N GLU A 662 -13.63 3.78 -27.77
CA GLU A 662 -14.59 2.68 -27.83
C GLU A 662 -14.32 1.71 -29.00
N ASP A 663 -13.81 2.21 -30.13
CA ASP A 663 -13.48 1.41 -31.32
C ASP A 663 -12.37 0.35 -31.09
N ALA A 664 -11.61 0.48 -30.00
CA ALA A 664 -10.53 -0.44 -29.65
C ALA A 664 -10.91 -1.50 -28.62
N LEU A 665 -12.10 -1.42 -28.00
CA LEU A 665 -12.47 -2.31 -26.89
C LEU A 665 -12.45 -3.80 -27.28
N GLU A 666 -12.80 -4.13 -28.52
CA GLU A 666 -12.76 -5.52 -28.99
C GLU A 666 -11.33 -6.09 -29.01
N ILE A 667 -10.35 -5.28 -29.43
CA ILE A 667 -8.98 -5.77 -29.64
C ILE A 667 -8.11 -5.72 -28.38
N VAL A 668 -8.33 -4.75 -27.47
CA VAL A 668 -7.54 -4.61 -26.23
C VAL A 668 -7.80 -5.70 -25.19
N ASN A 669 -8.91 -6.43 -25.33
CA ASN A 669 -9.21 -7.59 -24.50
C ASN A 669 -8.27 -8.77 -24.77
N LEU A 670 -7.57 -8.78 -25.92
CA LEU A 670 -6.56 -9.77 -26.21
C LEU A 670 -5.28 -9.49 -25.42
N ARG A 671 -4.73 -10.54 -24.82
CA ARG A 671 -3.49 -10.44 -24.07
C ARG A 671 -2.38 -9.85 -24.94
N TYR A 672 -1.51 -9.05 -24.32
CA TYR A 672 -0.39 -8.36 -24.95
C TYR A 672 -0.74 -7.17 -25.86
N ILE A 673 -2.02 -6.84 -26.04
CA ILE A 673 -2.46 -5.66 -26.79
C ILE A 673 -2.82 -4.54 -25.80
N GLY A 674 -1.89 -3.60 -25.61
CA GLY A 674 -2.16 -2.32 -24.92
C GLY A 674 -2.60 -1.23 -25.90
N ARG A 675 -3.01 -0.06 -25.37
CA ARG A 675 -3.53 1.08 -26.16
C ARG A 675 -2.73 1.46 -27.40
N VAL A 676 -1.40 1.51 -27.32
CA VAL A 676 -0.53 1.86 -28.47
C VAL A 676 -0.63 0.81 -29.58
N ARG A 677 -0.54 -0.48 -29.23
CA ARG A 677 -0.63 -1.57 -30.21
C ARG A 677 -2.02 -1.67 -30.82
N ALA A 678 -3.06 -1.49 -29.99
CA ALA A 678 -4.44 -1.43 -30.47
C ALA A 678 -4.61 -0.34 -31.52
N ARG A 679 -4.14 0.89 -31.26
CA ARG A 679 -4.27 1.99 -32.23
C ARG A 679 -3.50 1.73 -33.53
N ILE A 680 -2.29 1.15 -33.46
CA ILE A 680 -1.52 0.76 -34.65
C ILE A 680 -2.31 -0.25 -35.50
N LEU A 681 -2.90 -1.27 -34.87
CA LEU A 681 -3.69 -2.30 -35.57
C LEU A 681 -4.96 -1.71 -36.21
N LEU A 682 -5.71 -0.88 -35.48
CA LEU A 682 -6.94 -0.26 -35.97
C LEU A 682 -6.71 0.66 -37.18
N GLN A 683 -5.61 1.42 -37.19
CA GLN A 683 -5.22 2.27 -38.32
C GLN A 683 -4.96 1.47 -39.60
N HIS A 684 -4.64 0.17 -39.47
CA HIS A 684 -4.43 -0.76 -40.58
C HIS A 684 -5.63 -1.68 -40.82
N GLY A 685 -6.80 -1.34 -40.27
CA GLY A 685 -8.05 -2.09 -40.48
C GLY A 685 -8.16 -3.39 -39.70
N ILE A 686 -7.25 -3.66 -38.75
CA ILE A 686 -7.27 -4.87 -37.92
C ILE A 686 -8.04 -4.55 -36.63
N ARG A 687 -9.26 -5.09 -36.49
CA ARG A 687 -10.19 -4.73 -35.39
C ARG A 687 -10.50 -5.89 -34.44
N SER A 688 -10.27 -7.12 -34.88
CA SER A 688 -10.65 -8.32 -34.14
C SER A 688 -9.55 -9.38 -34.14
N ALA A 689 -9.70 -10.40 -33.28
CA ALA A 689 -8.87 -11.59 -33.31
C ALA A 689 -8.87 -12.28 -34.69
N LYS A 690 -10.01 -12.24 -35.40
CA LYS A 690 -10.13 -12.80 -36.76
C LYS A 690 -9.27 -12.03 -37.75
N ASP A 691 -9.26 -10.71 -37.66
CA ASP A 691 -8.44 -9.85 -38.52
C ASP A 691 -6.94 -10.08 -38.27
N ILE A 692 -6.53 -10.29 -37.01
CA ILE A 692 -5.14 -10.62 -36.66
C ILE A 692 -4.71 -11.91 -37.36
N ILE A 693 -5.54 -12.96 -37.31
CA ILE A 693 -5.24 -14.24 -37.96
C ILE A 693 -5.26 -14.14 -39.49
N ALA A 694 -6.14 -13.32 -40.06
CA ALA A 694 -6.17 -13.07 -41.50
C ALA A 694 -4.95 -12.27 -41.99
N ASN A 695 -4.35 -11.44 -41.13
CA ASN A 695 -3.29 -10.48 -41.48
C ASN A 695 -1.96 -10.74 -40.75
N GLN A 696 -1.61 -11.99 -40.47
CA GLN A 696 -0.42 -12.36 -39.66
C GLN A 696 0.88 -11.68 -40.10
N ASN A 697 1.18 -11.69 -41.40
CA ASN A 697 2.40 -11.06 -41.94
C ASN A 697 2.41 -9.54 -41.68
N LEU A 698 1.25 -8.89 -41.84
CA LEU A 698 1.10 -7.46 -41.57
C LEU A 698 1.25 -7.18 -40.07
N VAL A 699 0.64 -7.98 -39.19
CA VAL A 699 0.78 -7.85 -37.73
C VAL A 699 2.24 -7.93 -37.29
N VAL A 700 3.00 -8.90 -37.82
CA VAL A 700 4.44 -9.03 -37.55
C VAL A 700 5.23 -7.83 -38.07
N SER A 701 4.89 -7.32 -39.26
CA SER A 701 5.54 -6.13 -39.81
C SER A 701 5.29 -4.86 -38.98
N LEU A 702 4.09 -4.73 -38.41
CA LEU A 702 3.68 -3.55 -37.64
C LEU A 702 4.23 -3.57 -36.21
N LEU A 703 4.24 -4.73 -35.56
CA LEU A 703 4.54 -4.86 -34.12
C LEU A 703 5.90 -5.53 -33.84
N GLY A 704 6.62 -5.93 -34.89
CA GLY A 704 7.86 -6.69 -34.82
C GLY A 704 7.66 -8.18 -34.54
N GLU A 705 8.68 -8.99 -34.79
CA GLU A 705 8.60 -10.45 -34.60
C GLU A 705 8.25 -10.87 -33.17
N GLY A 706 8.78 -10.16 -32.17
CA GLY A 706 8.58 -10.52 -30.77
C GLY A 706 7.12 -10.42 -30.33
N TRP A 707 6.53 -9.22 -30.44
CA TRP A 707 5.15 -8.99 -30.04
C TRP A 707 4.15 -9.52 -31.06
N GLY A 708 4.43 -9.39 -32.37
CA GLY A 708 3.54 -9.85 -33.43
C GLY A 708 3.22 -11.35 -33.31
N LYS A 709 4.23 -12.21 -33.12
CA LYS A 709 4.02 -13.65 -32.93
C LYS A 709 3.19 -13.97 -31.69
N ARG A 710 3.51 -13.35 -30.55
CA ARG A 710 2.75 -13.56 -29.29
C ARG A 710 1.28 -13.18 -29.42
N ILE A 711 0.98 -12.10 -30.13
CA ILE A 711 -0.39 -11.61 -30.35
C ILE A 711 -1.15 -12.54 -31.29
N ILE A 712 -0.50 -13.05 -32.34
CA ILE A 712 -1.10 -14.04 -33.26
C ILE A 712 -1.43 -15.33 -32.51
N ASP A 713 -0.51 -15.83 -31.69
CA ASP A 713 -0.74 -17.03 -30.87
C ASP A 713 -1.91 -16.85 -29.89
N GLU A 714 -2.02 -15.66 -29.28
CA GLU A 714 -3.13 -15.36 -28.39
C GLU A 714 -4.46 -15.28 -29.15
N ALA A 715 -4.50 -14.57 -30.28
CA ALA A 715 -5.70 -14.47 -31.12
C ALA A 715 -6.18 -15.85 -31.59
N ALA A 716 -5.25 -16.75 -31.94
CA ALA A 716 -5.58 -18.13 -32.31
C ALA A 716 -6.22 -18.90 -31.14
N LYS A 717 -5.68 -18.74 -29.92
CA LYS A 717 -6.25 -19.36 -28.72
C LYS A 717 -7.65 -18.84 -28.44
N THR A 718 -7.87 -17.53 -28.49
CA THR A 718 -9.18 -16.92 -28.22
C THR A 718 -10.25 -17.39 -29.21
N LEU A 719 -9.90 -17.62 -30.48
CA LEU A 719 -10.85 -18.14 -31.48
C LEU A 719 -11.12 -19.65 -31.36
N SER A 720 -10.27 -20.37 -30.61
CA SER A 720 -10.38 -21.82 -30.39
C SER A 720 -11.07 -22.20 -29.08
N ALA A 721 -11.25 -21.23 -28.17
CA ALA A 721 -11.97 -21.35 -26.91
C ALA A 721 -13.44 -20.95 -27.10
#